data_AF-A0A9P0IAB3-F1
#
_entry.id   AF-A0A9P0IAB3-F1
#
_cell.length_a   1.000
_cell.length_b   1.000
_cell.length_c   1.000
_cell.angle_alpha   90.00
_cell.angle_beta   90.00
_cell.angle_gamma   90.00
#
_symmetry.space_group_name_H-M   'P 1'
#
loop_
_entity.id
_entity.type
_entity.pdbx_description
1 polymer ?
#
loop_
_entity_poly.entity_id
_entity_poly.type
_entity_poly.pdbx_seq_one_letter_code
_entity_poly.pdbx_strand_id
1 'polypeptide(L)'
;MSNSYVRKLQVICMQQDMKLIEIKCRLFIQLMLGFFALSAGCFIMFAKPYDFFFKQKAVLSDGGEIFEMWRKPEVELYTKVYLFNITNADEYMAGIDDKIKVQEVGPYVYRESLEHKVTKFNDNATLSAIPKHPLTWVEELSEGNQENDTLYLPHIALLSIANVVSQKDLFTRFGLNNLITLTNTKPIAKMTAREFMMGYKSELMTLGNTFMPGWIYFDKLGLIDRMYDFDGDFETVFTGADDVRNSGLIDTYRGSTDLPQWEGKHCSNVQYASDGTKFRGGVTKNESILFYRKSLCRAAPLETSFQRENTSKRGWQVITVRFSRSFLPRIVKLWNDLSSAIPIDEGVKSGLKGYKYTFPENMLDNGKYIKENECFCRHGKCLPAGLIDVTDCYYGFPIALSYPHFWKGDEILSSKVEGLTPNPEQHETAFWIEPESGLPLDVSSKFQINMALGDITSIKNAERFADMYLPLLWFDITMNSLPPSMKQRFGLYLNILPLVEQGAMYLLFITGAIFILSTVYILTFKIMFRKQKHFDQWKENEGVYARCEVPMSDTDLESDNKHSILKNRTEKIKDLGTKFSDRMYDTVGSVKDRVVEELQHVKNVFDRRSSKHVETDFKNDNNQYTAIKQSDSDSDDCKYLEVLDDGSGLVPTKFETERSEKLKEMDSNERR
;
A
#
# COMPACT_ATOMS: atom_id res chain seq x y z
N MET A 1 -78.05 -26.76 -35.23
CA MET A 1 -77.14 -26.52 -34.07
C MET A 1 -75.64 -26.74 -34.38
N SER A 2 -75.22 -27.81 -35.09
CA SER A 2 -73.81 -28.20 -35.32
C SER A 2 -72.77 -27.07 -35.49
N ASN A 3 -72.95 -26.15 -36.45
CA ASN A 3 -71.90 -25.20 -36.89
C ASN A 3 -71.42 -24.20 -35.80
N SER A 4 -72.18 -24.02 -34.70
CA SER A 4 -71.76 -23.19 -33.56
C SER A 4 -70.75 -23.91 -32.65
N TYR A 5 -70.95 -25.23 -32.43
CA TYR A 5 -70.07 -26.05 -31.60
C TYR A 5 -68.68 -26.22 -32.22
N VAL A 6 -68.62 -26.49 -33.53
CA VAL A 6 -67.35 -26.65 -34.27
C VAL A 6 -66.49 -25.39 -34.17
N ARG A 7 -67.09 -24.19 -34.29
CA ARG A 7 -66.37 -22.92 -34.14
C ARG A 7 -65.86 -22.69 -32.71
N LYS A 8 -66.63 -23.06 -31.68
CA LYS A 8 -66.16 -23.01 -30.28
C LYS A 8 -64.98 -23.95 -30.04
N LEU A 9 -65.05 -25.18 -30.56
CA LEU A 9 -63.95 -26.16 -30.48
C LEU A 9 -62.67 -25.64 -31.15
N GLN A 10 -62.75 -25.08 -32.37
CA GLN A 10 -61.58 -24.49 -33.04
C GLN A 10 -60.94 -23.34 -32.23
N VAL A 11 -61.74 -22.45 -31.63
CA VAL A 11 -61.22 -21.35 -30.79
C VAL A 11 -60.55 -21.90 -29.51
N ILE A 12 -61.12 -22.93 -28.89
CA ILE A 12 -60.54 -23.58 -27.69
C ILE A 12 -59.19 -24.23 -28.02
N CYS A 13 -59.08 -24.96 -29.14
CA CYS A 13 -57.81 -25.54 -29.59
C CYS A 13 -56.75 -24.46 -29.83
N MET A 14 -57.07 -23.40 -30.58
CA MET A 14 -56.14 -22.28 -30.80
C MET A 14 -55.70 -21.59 -29.50
N GLN A 15 -56.59 -21.46 -28.51
CA GLN A 15 -56.23 -20.92 -27.19
C GLN A 15 -55.35 -21.87 -26.36
N GLN A 16 -55.44 -23.19 -26.57
CA GLN A 16 -54.55 -24.17 -25.94
C GLN A 16 -53.16 -24.16 -26.59
N ASP A 17 -53.08 -24.08 -27.92
CA ASP A 17 -51.81 -24.02 -28.66
C ASP A 17 -51.04 -22.72 -28.39
N MET A 18 -51.71 -21.57 -28.38
CA MET A 18 -51.07 -20.29 -28.00
C MET A 18 -50.45 -20.34 -26.60
N LYS A 19 -51.16 -20.91 -25.61
CA LYS A 19 -50.63 -21.10 -24.24
C LYS A 19 -49.49 -22.12 -24.20
N LEU A 20 -49.49 -23.13 -25.07
CA LEU A 20 -48.39 -24.10 -25.19
C LEU A 20 -47.13 -23.44 -25.76
N ILE A 21 -47.27 -22.58 -26.77
CA ILE A 21 -46.19 -21.80 -27.36
C ILE A 21 -45.61 -20.83 -26.32
N GLU A 22 -46.45 -20.09 -25.60
CA GLU A 22 -46.01 -19.14 -24.58
C GLU A 22 -45.18 -19.82 -23.47
N ILE A 23 -45.62 -21.00 -23.00
CA ILE A 23 -44.88 -21.79 -22.00
C ILE A 23 -43.53 -22.28 -22.55
N LYS A 24 -43.47 -22.70 -23.83
CA LYS A 24 -42.21 -23.10 -24.48
C LYS A 24 -41.24 -21.92 -24.60
N CYS A 25 -41.72 -20.75 -25.02
CA CYS A 25 -40.90 -19.53 -25.12
C CYS A 25 -40.35 -19.11 -23.75
N ARG A 26 -41.18 -19.11 -22.69
CA ARG A 26 -40.73 -18.81 -21.32
C ARG A 26 -39.63 -19.78 -20.85
N LEU A 27 -39.78 -21.08 -21.09
CA LEU A 27 -38.76 -22.08 -20.74
C LEU A 27 -37.47 -21.95 -21.56
N PHE A 28 -37.58 -21.61 -22.85
CA PHE A 28 -36.41 -21.35 -23.70
C PHE A 28 -35.62 -20.12 -23.22
N ILE A 29 -36.32 -19.04 -22.83
CA ILE A 29 -35.69 -17.84 -22.24
C ILE A 29 -35.00 -18.19 -20.92
N GLN A 30 -35.63 -18.96 -20.03
CA GLN A 30 -35.01 -19.40 -18.77
C GLN A 30 -33.76 -20.26 -19.01
N LEU A 31 -33.79 -21.16 -20.00
CA LEU A 31 -32.62 -21.97 -20.39
C LEU A 31 -31.47 -21.10 -20.90
N MET A 32 -31.77 -20.12 -21.76
CA MET A 32 -30.76 -19.19 -22.31
C MET A 32 -30.16 -18.28 -21.23
N LEU A 33 -30.97 -17.78 -20.28
CA LEU A 33 -30.48 -17.05 -19.11
C LEU A 33 -29.60 -17.93 -18.22
N GLY A 34 -29.95 -19.22 -18.05
CA GLY A 34 -29.14 -20.19 -17.33
C GLY A 34 -27.75 -20.40 -17.96
N PHE A 35 -27.69 -20.65 -19.27
CA PHE A 35 -26.43 -20.76 -19.99
C PHE A 35 -25.63 -19.46 -20.01
N PHE A 36 -26.29 -18.29 -20.16
CA PHE A 36 -25.63 -17.00 -20.10
C PHE A 36 -24.97 -16.77 -18.73
N ALA A 37 -25.68 -17.02 -17.63
CA ALA A 37 -25.14 -16.90 -16.28
C ALA A 37 -23.94 -17.82 -16.04
N LEU A 38 -24.00 -19.09 -16.48
CA LEU A 38 -22.84 -19.99 -16.43
C LEU A 38 -21.67 -19.47 -17.27
N SER A 39 -21.93 -18.97 -18.49
CA SER A 39 -20.87 -18.42 -19.36
C SER A 39 -20.20 -17.17 -18.78
N ALA A 40 -20.96 -16.31 -18.08
CA ALA A 40 -20.44 -15.14 -17.38
C ALA A 40 -19.62 -15.55 -16.13
N GLY A 41 -20.07 -16.56 -15.38
CA GLY A 41 -19.29 -17.14 -14.27
C GLY A 41 -17.96 -17.74 -14.75
N CYS A 42 -17.98 -18.48 -15.86
CA CYS A 42 -16.76 -18.98 -16.50
C CYS A 42 -15.86 -17.83 -17.01
N PHE A 43 -16.45 -16.77 -17.60
CA PHE A 43 -15.68 -15.61 -18.05
C PHE A 43 -14.94 -14.94 -16.88
N ILE A 44 -15.59 -14.72 -15.73
CA ILE A 44 -14.93 -14.18 -14.53
C ILE A 44 -13.80 -15.13 -14.08
N MET A 45 -14.06 -16.44 -13.99
CA MET A 45 -13.07 -17.44 -13.56
C MET A 45 -11.81 -17.45 -14.44
N PHE A 46 -11.94 -17.29 -15.77
CA PHE A 46 -10.81 -17.35 -16.70
C PHE A 46 -10.16 -15.98 -16.97
N ALA A 47 -10.95 -14.90 -17.06
CA ALA A 47 -10.43 -13.57 -17.37
C ALA A 47 -9.91 -12.83 -16.13
N LYS A 48 -10.39 -13.19 -14.93
CA LYS A 48 -10.06 -12.55 -13.65
C LYS A 48 -9.99 -11.02 -13.73
N PRO A 49 -11.12 -10.33 -13.97
CA PRO A 49 -11.15 -8.88 -14.07
C PRO A 49 -10.49 -8.16 -12.88
N TYR A 50 -10.53 -8.73 -11.66
CA TYR A 50 -9.77 -8.20 -10.54
C TYR A 50 -8.26 -8.19 -10.78
N ASP A 51 -7.64 -9.34 -11.05
CA ASP A 51 -6.19 -9.45 -11.31
C ASP A 51 -5.75 -8.48 -12.41
N PHE A 52 -6.59 -8.28 -13.44
CA PHE A 52 -6.34 -7.33 -14.54
C PHE A 52 -6.36 -5.87 -14.07
N PHE A 53 -7.44 -5.42 -13.43
CA PHE A 53 -7.56 -4.02 -12.98
C PHE A 53 -6.58 -3.69 -11.84
N PHE A 54 -6.28 -4.64 -10.96
CA PHE A 54 -5.26 -4.48 -9.92
C PHE A 54 -3.88 -4.25 -10.53
N LYS A 55 -3.47 -5.10 -11.49
CA LYS A 55 -2.20 -4.92 -12.22
C LYS A 55 -2.15 -3.58 -12.94
N GLN A 56 -3.20 -3.22 -13.68
CA GLN A 56 -3.26 -1.93 -14.38
C GLN A 56 -3.17 -0.72 -13.42
N LYS A 57 -3.79 -0.78 -12.24
CA LYS A 57 -3.69 0.29 -11.22
C LYS A 57 -2.33 0.35 -10.53
N ALA A 58 -1.63 -0.78 -10.40
CA ALA A 58 -0.37 -0.89 -9.67
C ALA A 58 0.88 -0.56 -10.52
N VAL A 59 0.74 -0.37 -11.83
CA VAL A 59 1.78 0.22 -12.68
C VAL A 59 1.91 1.71 -12.38
N LEU A 60 3.14 2.20 -12.26
CA LEU A 60 3.44 3.63 -12.13
C LEU A 60 3.34 4.29 -13.52
N SER A 61 2.18 4.86 -13.85
CA SER A 61 1.96 5.71 -15.03
C SER A 61 1.76 7.17 -14.63
N ASP A 62 2.08 8.11 -15.52
CA ASP A 62 1.79 9.53 -15.30
C ASP A 62 0.28 9.76 -15.01
N GLY A 63 -0.02 10.66 -14.07
CA GLY A 63 -1.37 10.87 -13.50
C GLY A 63 -2.00 9.65 -12.81
N GLY A 64 -1.29 8.53 -12.66
CA GLY A 64 -1.80 7.29 -12.08
C GLY A 64 -1.97 7.37 -10.56
N GLU A 65 -3.03 6.76 -10.02
CA GLU A 65 -3.36 6.88 -8.59
C GLU A 65 -2.26 6.33 -7.66
N ILE A 66 -1.67 5.18 -8.00
CA ILE A 66 -0.55 4.58 -7.25
C ILE A 66 0.76 5.32 -7.53
N PHE A 67 0.93 5.88 -8.74
CA PHE A 67 2.08 6.74 -9.06
C PHE A 67 2.08 7.99 -8.19
N GLU A 68 0.96 8.69 -8.05
CA GLU A 68 0.86 9.88 -7.18
C GLU A 68 1.09 9.53 -5.70
N MET A 69 0.55 8.41 -5.22
CA MET A 69 0.81 7.92 -3.87
C MET A 69 2.27 7.50 -3.65
N TRP A 70 2.98 6.98 -4.65
CA TRP A 70 4.42 6.70 -4.57
C TRP A 70 5.26 7.98 -4.69
N ARG A 71 4.84 8.93 -5.54
CA ARG A 71 5.53 10.19 -5.81
C ARG A 71 5.54 11.11 -4.59
N LYS A 72 4.43 11.16 -3.84
CA LYS A 72 4.30 11.93 -2.60
C LYS A 72 3.24 11.33 -1.67
N PRO A 73 3.56 10.28 -0.90
CA PRO A 73 2.60 9.61 -0.02
C PRO A 73 2.12 10.52 1.12
N GLU A 74 0.82 10.51 1.39
CA GLU A 74 0.16 11.23 2.50
C GLU A 74 0.46 10.66 3.91
N VAL A 75 1.61 10.00 4.10
CA VAL A 75 1.94 9.28 5.34
C VAL A 75 2.62 10.19 6.37
N GLU A 76 2.27 10.00 7.64
CA GLU A 76 3.00 10.63 8.74
C GLU A 76 4.15 9.71 9.19
N LEU A 77 5.35 9.99 8.67
CA LEU A 77 6.60 9.41 9.16
C LEU A 77 7.20 10.33 10.22
N TYR A 78 7.58 9.76 11.37
CA TYR A 78 8.22 10.45 12.48
C TYR A 78 9.61 9.85 12.74
N THR A 79 10.62 10.69 12.53
CA THR A 79 12.02 10.44 12.84
C THR A 79 12.30 10.96 14.25
N LYS A 80 12.35 10.05 15.23
CA LYS A 80 12.77 10.35 16.60
C LYS A 80 14.28 10.22 16.69
N VAL A 81 14.97 11.17 17.31
CA VAL A 81 16.42 11.13 17.52
C VAL A 81 16.72 11.19 19.02
N TYR A 82 17.67 10.36 19.46
CA TYR A 82 18.11 10.22 20.84
C TYR A 82 19.62 10.43 20.88
N LEU A 83 20.09 11.42 21.64
CA LEU A 83 21.49 11.85 21.72
C LEU A 83 22.19 11.22 22.94
N PHE A 84 23.47 10.88 22.80
CA PHE A 84 24.28 10.37 23.91
C PHE A 84 25.07 11.52 24.57
N ASN A 85 24.48 12.14 25.59
CA ASN A 85 25.09 13.21 26.38
C ASN A 85 26.16 12.64 27.32
N ILE A 86 27.37 13.20 27.31
CA ILE A 86 28.48 12.76 28.15
C ILE A 86 28.37 13.41 29.54
N THR A 87 28.17 12.61 30.59
CA THR A 87 27.92 13.11 31.94
C THR A 87 29.18 13.36 32.76
N ASN A 88 30.29 12.70 32.43
CA ASN A 88 31.58 12.80 33.13
C ASN A 88 32.68 13.46 32.29
N ALA A 89 32.32 14.49 31.51
CA ALA A 89 33.18 15.06 30.48
C ALA A 89 34.50 15.61 31.01
N ASP A 90 34.49 16.34 32.13
CA ASP A 90 35.71 16.91 32.70
C ASP A 90 36.50 15.87 33.51
N GLU A 91 35.86 14.90 34.18
CA GLU A 91 36.51 13.79 34.87
C GLU A 91 37.23 12.84 33.90
N TYR A 92 36.61 12.54 32.76
CA TYR A 92 37.23 11.73 31.70
C TYR A 92 38.44 12.44 31.10
N MET A 93 38.32 13.74 30.80
CA MET A 93 39.41 14.54 30.25
C MET A 93 40.55 14.80 31.24
N ALA A 94 40.25 14.86 32.55
CA ALA A 94 41.24 14.93 33.61
C ALA A 94 41.95 13.58 33.89
N GLY A 95 41.46 12.48 33.33
CA GLY A 95 41.99 11.14 33.59
C GLY A 95 41.60 10.55 34.95
N ILE A 96 40.49 11.02 35.52
CA ILE A 96 39.91 10.49 36.77
C ILE A 96 39.04 9.26 36.46
N ASP A 97 38.26 9.33 35.37
CA ASP A 97 37.50 8.20 34.83
C ASP A 97 38.18 7.64 33.57
N ASP A 98 38.32 6.31 33.50
CA ASP A 98 38.87 5.59 32.33
C ASP A 98 37.84 5.19 31.27
N LYS A 99 36.57 5.54 31.47
CA LYS A 99 35.47 5.33 30.52
C LYS A 99 34.58 6.55 30.41
N ILE A 100 33.95 6.72 29.25
CA ILE A 100 32.94 7.75 29.04
C ILE A 100 31.60 7.25 29.56
N LYS A 101 30.94 8.03 30.42
CA LYS A 101 29.59 7.76 30.93
C LYS A 101 28.61 8.56 30.08
N VAL A 102 27.79 7.88 29.30
CA VAL A 102 26.74 8.50 28.48
C VAL A 102 25.37 8.39 29.13
N GLN A 103 24.52 9.37 28.88
CA GLN A 103 23.10 9.37 29.19
C GLN A 103 22.33 9.64 27.90
N GLU A 104 21.29 8.85 27.65
CA GLU A 104 20.35 9.10 26.55
C GLU A 104 19.50 10.34 26.85
N VAL A 105 19.38 11.24 25.85
CA VAL A 105 18.53 12.44 25.90
C VAL A 105 17.70 12.51 24.62
N GLY A 106 16.38 12.65 24.76
CA GLY A 106 15.41 12.65 23.65
C GLY A 106 14.02 12.20 24.14
N PRO A 107 13.07 11.94 23.23
CA PRO A 107 13.21 12.07 21.78
C PRO A 107 13.21 13.52 21.29
N TYR A 108 14.07 13.81 20.32
CA TYR A 108 13.95 14.98 19.42
C TYR A 108 13.19 14.53 18.17
N VAL A 109 11.97 15.01 17.95
CA VAL A 109 11.08 14.47 16.91
C VAL A 109 10.96 15.38 15.70
N TYR A 110 11.19 14.79 14.54
CA TYR A 110 10.99 15.43 13.24
C TYR A 110 10.01 14.62 12.39
N ARG A 111 9.07 15.30 11.73
CA ARG A 111 8.22 14.72 10.68
C ARG A 111 9.03 14.63 9.40
N GLU A 112 9.25 13.41 8.89
CA GLU A 112 9.83 13.15 7.57
C GLU A 112 8.71 13.19 6.54
N SER A 113 8.84 14.02 5.50
CA SER A 113 7.97 13.95 4.32
C SER A 113 8.71 13.26 3.20
N LEU A 114 8.05 12.35 2.48
CA LEU A 114 8.62 11.66 1.32
C LEU A 114 8.21 12.37 0.03
N GLU A 115 9.17 12.67 -0.86
CA GLU A 115 8.86 13.23 -2.18
C GLU A 115 9.87 12.74 -3.23
N HIS A 116 9.38 12.04 -4.26
CA HIS A 116 10.14 11.68 -5.44
C HIS A 116 9.92 12.74 -6.52
N LYS A 117 10.92 13.62 -6.73
CA LYS A 117 10.88 14.58 -7.83
C LYS A 117 11.19 13.86 -9.14
N VAL A 118 10.16 13.29 -9.76
CA VAL A 118 10.23 12.62 -11.06
C VAL A 118 10.75 13.59 -12.12
N THR A 119 11.70 13.11 -12.93
CA THR A 119 12.37 13.87 -13.98
C THR A 119 11.93 13.45 -15.39
N LYS A 120 11.65 12.15 -15.58
CA LYS A 120 11.15 11.54 -16.82
C LYS A 120 10.62 10.13 -16.56
N PHE A 121 9.72 9.68 -17.43
CA PHE A 121 9.50 8.25 -17.68
C PHE A 121 10.44 7.80 -18.81
N ASN A 122 10.84 6.53 -18.81
CA ASN A 122 11.78 5.94 -19.78
C ASN A 122 11.09 4.83 -20.60
N ASP A 123 11.52 4.63 -21.85
CA ASP A 123 10.95 3.62 -22.75
C ASP A 123 11.15 2.16 -22.28
N ASN A 124 12.07 1.93 -21.34
CA ASN A 124 12.42 0.60 -20.81
C ASN A 124 11.63 0.21 -19.55
N ALA A 125 10.36 0.59 -19.44
CA ALA A 125 9.49 0.33 -18.28
C ALA A 125 10.05 0.83 -16.92
N THR A 126 10.85 1.90 -16.94
CA THR A 126 11.33 2.59 -15.74
C THR A 126 10.95 4.07 -15.74
N LEU A 127 11.09 4.74 -14.60
CA LEU A 127 11.09 6.19 -14.48
C LEU A 127 12.35 6.65 -13.74
N SER A 128 12.79 7.89 -13.94
CA SER A 128 13.94 8.46 -13.22
C SER A 128 13.50 9.61 -12.32
N ALA A 129 13.88 9.57 -11.04
CA ALA A 129 13.50 10.53 -10.01
C ALA A 129 14.69 11.03 -9.18
N ILE A 130 14.46 12.09 -8.42
CA ILE A 130 15.37 12.58 -7.38
C ILE A 130 14.62 12.47 -6.05
N PRO A 131 15.04 11.57 -5.13
CA PRO A 131 14.38 11.40 -3.83
C PRO A 131 14.65 12.60 -2.92
N LYS A 132 13.66 12.91 -2.07
CA LYS A 132 13.74 14.00 -1.08
C LYS A 132 13.01 13.61 0.19
N HIS A 133 13.65 13.89 1.32
CA HIS A 133 13.17 13.53 2.65
C HIS A 133 13.23 14.73 3.62
N PRO A 134 12.59 15.89 3.32
CA PRO A 134 12.66 17.06 4.20
C PRO A 134 12.08 16.76 5.59
N LEU A 135 12.83 17.19 6.62
CA LEU A 135 12.47 17.08 8.03
C LEU A 135 11.85 18.38 8.54
N THR A 136 10.74 18.27 9.29
CA THR A 136 10.09 19.39 9.99
C THR A 136 10.04 19.09 11.49
N TRP A 137 10.48 20.02 12.35
CA TRP A 137 10.44 19.86 13.81
C TRP A 137 9.01 19.67 14.33
N VAL A 138 8.82 18.79 15.33
CA VAL A 138 7.53 18.50 15.97
C VAL A 138 7.70 18.60 17.48
N GLU A 139 7.38 19.77 18.03
CA GLU A 139 7.57 20.07 19.46
C GLU A 139 6.64 19.22 20.34
N GLU A 140 5.38 19.02 19.92
CA GLU A 140 4.37 18.30 20.69
C GLU A 140 4.63 16.79 20.87
N LEU A 141 5.55 16.22 20.07
CA LEU A 141 5.99 14.82 20.19
C LEU A 141 7.40 14.68 20.78
N SER A 142 8.10 15.78 21.07
CA SER A 142 9.47 15.75 21.59
C SER A 142 9.56 15.66 23.12
N GLU A 143 8.45 15.31 23.79
CA GLU A 143 8.34 15.03 25.24
C GLU A 143 8.87 16.16 26.16
N GLY A 144 8.96 17.39 25.65
CA GLY A 144 9.48 18.57 26.35
C GLY A 144 10.95 18.90 26.10
N ASN A 145 11.68 18.02 25.38
CA ASN A 145 13.03 18.31 24.88
C ASN A 145 12.97 19.40 23.80
N GLN A 146 13.98 20.26 23.71
CA GLN A 146 14.05 21.39 22.77
C GLN A 146 15.29 21.34 21.89
N GLU A 147 15.18 21.81 20.65
CA GLU A 147 16.33 21.98 19.75
C GLU A 147 17.51 22.81 20.33
N ASN A 148 17.25 23.63 21.35
CA ASN A 148 18.25 24.43 22.06
C ASN A 148 18.89 23.73 23.29
N ASP A 149 18.47 22.50 23.63
CA ASP A 149 19.00 21.74 24.76
C ASP A 149 20.52 21.61 24.66
N THR A 150 21.23 22.09 25.68
CA THR A 150 22.68 22.22 25.63
C THR A 150 23.37 21.05 26.33
N LEU A 151 23.99 20.17 25.53
CA LEU A 151 24.56 18.89 25.95
C LEU A 151 26.09 18.90 25.80
N TYR A 152 26.78 17.97 26.48
CA TYR A 152 28.20 17.69 26.26
C TYR A 152 28.32 16.55 25.25
N LEU A 153 28.75 16.88 24.02
CA LEU A 153 28.72 15.97 22.89
C LEU A 153 30.10 15.85 22.22
N PRO A 154 30.40 14.72 21.55
CA PRO A 154 31.64 14.55 20.81
C PRO A 154 31.85 15.63 19.75
N HIS A 155 33.04 16.25 19.74
CA HIS A 155 33.42 17.21 18.71
C HIS A 155 33.84 16.46 17.44
N ILE A 156 32.83 15.99 16.68
CA ILE A 156 32.98 15.14 15.48
C ILE A 156 34.07 15.66 14.54
N ALA A 157 34.11 16.97 14.28
CA ALA A 157 35.12 17.60 13.45
C ALA A 157 36.56 17.36 13.94
N LEU A 158 36.85 17.60 15.23
CA LEU A 158 38.18 17.36 15.81
C LEU A 158 38.54 15.88 15.78
N LEU A 159 37.64 15.01 16.23
CA LEU A 159 37.89 13.57 16.33
C LEU A 159 38.09 12.92 14.95
N SER A 160 37.38 13.40 13.93
CA SER A 160 37.58 12.96 12.54
C SER A 160 38.93 13.40 11.97
N ILE A 161 39.28 14.67 12.17
CA ILE A 161 40.59 15.23 11.78
C ILE A 161 41.72 14.47 12.49
N ALA A 162 41.57 14.15 13.79
CA ALA A 162 42.51 13.35 14.54
C ALA A 162 42.70 11.95 13.93
N ASN A 163 41.60 11.24 13.61
CA ASN A 163 41.63 9.89 13.06
C ASN A 163 42.29 9.79 11.67
N VAL A 164 42.16 10.83 10.84
CA VAL A 164 42.80 10.88 9.51
C VAL A 164 44.24 11.39 9.57
N VAL A 165 44.56 12.28 10.51
CA VAL A 165 45.92 12.86 10.65
C VAL A 165 46.87 11.98 11.49
N SER A 166 46.38 11.14 12.40
CA SER A 166 47.24 10.21 13.16
C SER A 166 48.03 9.26 12.27
N GLN A 167 47.47 8.91 11.11
CA GLN A 167 48.05 8.05 10.08
C GLN A 167 48.94 8.79 9.06
N LYS A 168 49.29 10.07 9.31
CA LYS A 168 50.18 10.89 8.45
C LYS A 168 51.60 10.97 9.00
N ASP A 169 52.48 11.66 8.29
CA ASP A 169 53.84 11.90 8.75
C ASP A 169 53.90 12.78 10.02
N LEU A 170 55.10 12.98 10.55
CA LEU A 170 55.31 13.72 11.79
C LEU A 170 55.02 15.23 11.64
N PHE A 171 55.21 15.81 10.46
CA PHE A 171 55.01 17.24 10.22
C PHE A 171 53.52 17.61 10.14
N THR A 172 52.69 16.82 9.45
CA THR A 172 51.22 17.04 9.46
C THR A 172 50.65 16.93 10.88
N ARG A 173 51.08 15.92 11.64
CA ARG A 173 50.67 15.73 13.06
C ARG A 173 51.14 16.88 13.95
N PHE A 174 52.39 17.33 13.79
CA PHE A 174 52.90 18.50 14.50
C PHE A 174 52.08 19.76 14.18
N GLY A 175 51.77 20.01 12.90
CA GLY A 175 50.94 21.14 12.48
C GLY A 175 49.56 21.14 13.15
N LEU A 176 48.87 19.99 13.12
CA LEU A 176 47.57 19.83 13.79
C LEU A 176 47.67 20.01 15.31
N ASN A 177 48.67 19.41 15.97
CA ASN A 177 48.84 19.52 17.42
C ASN A 177 49.15 20.95 17.90
N ASN A 178 49.87 21.73 17.08
CA ASN A 178 50.04 23.16 17.32
C ASN A 178 48.73 23.92 17.11
N LEU A 179 47.98 23.64 16.04
CA LEU A 179 46.68 24.28 15.79
C LEU A 179 45.69 24.03 16.94
N ILE A 180 45.51 22.78 17.37
CA ILE A 180 44.65 22.42 18.52
C ILE A 180 45.08 23.16 19.80
N THR A 181 46.38 23.36 20.00
CA THR A 181 46.91 24.12 21.14
C THR A 181 46.57 25.61 21.03
N LEU A 182 46.69 26.20 19.84
CA LEU A 182 46.43 27.63 19.59
C LEU A 182 44.94 27.98 19.65
N THR A 183 44.06 27.08 19.17
CA THR A 183 42.60 27.24 19.22
C THR A 183 41.97 26.73 20.51
N ASN A 184 42.74 26.06 21.39
CA ASN A 184 42.27 25.42 22.61
C ASN A 184 41.08 24.45 22.38
N THR A 185 41.05 23.76 21.23
CA THR A 185 39.91 22.91 20.86
C THR A 185 39.89 21.62 21.71
N LYS A 186 38.71 21.26 22.23
CA LYS A 186 38.45 20.06 23.04
C LYS A 186 37.75 18.96 22.23
N PRO A 187 37.95 17.66 22.56
CA PRO A 187 37.26 16.52 21.91
C PRO A 187 35.80 16.35 22.36
N ILE A 188 35.44 16.92 23.50
CA ILE A 188 34.06 17.07 23.97
C ILE A 188 33.75 18.56 23.90
N ALA A 189 32.64 18.90 23.26
CA ALA A 189 32.18 20.28 23.12
C ALA A 189 30.76 20.42 23.70
N LYS A 190 30.51 21.55 24.34
CA LYS A 190 29.19 21.91 24.84
C LYS A 190 28.43 22.65 23.74
N MET A 191 27.37 22.05 23.20
CA MET A 191 26.60 22.58 22.07
C MET A 191 25.12 22.21 22.18
N THR A 192 24.26 22.85 21.39
CA THR A 192 22.84 22.52 21.35
C THR A 192 22.55 21.24 20.56
N ALA A 193 21.44 20.56 20.87
CA ALA A 193 20.97 19.39 20.14
C ALA A 193 20.83 19.66 18.63
N ARG A 194 20.30 20.83 18.24
CA ARG A 194 20.20 21.27 16.84
C ARG A 194 21.55 21.55 16.19
N GLU A 195 22.50 22.15 16.90
CA GLU A 195 23.87 22.32 16.37
C GLU A 195 24.54 20.98 16.08
N PHE A 196 24.34 19.95 16.91
CA PHE A 196 24.90 18.62 16.68
C PHE A 196 24.20 17.86 15.53
N MET A 197 22.87 17.85 15.53
CA MET A 197 22.06 17.14 14.53
C MET A 197 22.04 17.85 13.17
N MET A 198 21.58 19.11 13.17
CA MET A 198 21.39 19.90 11.95
C MET A 198 22.65 20.67 11.56
N GLY A 199 23.60 20.88 12.48
CA GLY A 199 25.00 21.15 12.13
C GLY A 199 25.54 22.52 12.52
N TYR A 200 26.80 22.52 12.94
CA TYR A 200 27.57 23.67 13.43
C TYR A 200 28.67 24.08 12.46
N LYS A 201 29.14 25.33 12.57
CA LYS A 201 30.40 25.77 11.94
C LYS A 201 31.56 25.47 12.89
N SER A 202 32.68 25.00 12.36
CA SER A 202 33.89 24.73 13.14
C SER A 202 35.10 25.40 12.50
N GLU A 203 35.87 26.15 13.29
CA GLU A 203 37.11 26.80 12.84
C GLU A 203 38.12 25.78 12.28
N LEU A 204 38.13 24.56 12.84
CA LEU A 204 38.97 23.45 12.37
C LEU A 204 38.56 22.93 10.98
N MET A 205 37.31 23.13 10.55
CA MET A 205 36.87 22.80 9.18
C MET A 205 37.28 23.89 8.19
N THR A 206 37.10 25.16 8.57
CA THR A 206 37.54 26.32 7.77
C THR A 206 39.06 26.28 7.53
N LEU A 207 39.86 25.95 8.55
CA LEU A 207 41.31 25.76 8.41
C LEU A 207 41.68 24.39 7.83
N GLY A 208 40.81 23.38 7.92
CA GLY A 208 41.04 22.03 7.41
C GLY A 208 41.40 22.02 5.92
N ASN A 209 40.68 22.82 5.11
CA ASN A 209 40.98 22.98 3.68
C ASN A 209 42.35 23.62 3.38
N THR A 210 42.93 24.38 4.32
CA THR A 210 44.28 24.96 4.17
C THR A 210 45.38 23.91 4.36
N PHE A 211 45.15 22.91 5.21
CA PHE A 211 46.15 21.87 5.53
C PHE A 211 45.92 20.55 4.80
N MET A 212 44.68 20.25 4.41
CA MET A 212 44.27 19.06 3.65
C MET A 212 43.31 19.48 2.52
N PRO A 213 43.83 20.20 1.49
CA PRO A 213 43.01 20.70 0.39
C PRO A 213 42.33 19.55 -0.34
N GLY A 214 41.00 19.63 -0.44
CA GLY A 214 40.17 18.65 -1.13
C GLY A 214 39.70 17.46 -0.29
N TRP A 215 39.89 17.47 1.03
CA TRP A 215 39.28 16.45 1.90
C TRP A 215 37.84 16.80 2.33
N ILE A 216 37.56 18.05 2.74
CA ILE A 216 36.25 18.42 3.33
C ILE A 216 35.71 19.71 2.70
N TYR A 217 34.81 19.59 1.74
CA TYR A 217 34.27 20.72 0.95
C TYR A 217 33.08 21.46 1.61
N PHE A 218 32.90 21.38 2.93
CA PHE A 218 31.67 21.80 3.62
C PHE A 218 31.92 22.79 4.76
N ASP A 219 31.20 23.93 4.74
CA ASP A 219 31.29 25.00 5.76
C ASP A 219 30.66 24.65 7.12
N LYS A 220 29.96 23.51 7.20
CA LYS A 220 29.04 23.13 8.28
C LYS A 220 29.04 21.61 8.43
N LEU A 221 29.01 21.11 9.66
CA LEU A 221 28.96 19.68 9.97
C LEU A 221 27.78 19.39 10.91
N GLY A 222 26.81 18.60 10.45
CA GLY A 222 25.70 18.05 11.26
C GLY A 222 25.34 16.65 10.79
N LEU A 223 25.14 15.71 11.70
CA LEU A 223 24.95 14.29 11.35
C LEU A 223 23.69 14.04 10.52
N ILE A 224 22.57 14.67 10.91
CA ILE A 224 21.28 14.52 10.25
C ILE A 224 21.27 15.32 8.94
N ASP A 225 21.83 16.53 8.93
CA ASP A 225 22.03 17.37 7.73
C ASP A 225 22.80 16.62 6.63
N ARG A 226 23.93 15.97 6.95
CA ARG A 226 24.70 15.17 5.97
C ARG A 226 24.01 13.86 5.56
N MET A 227 23.14 13.31 6.41
CA MET A 227 22.40 12.05 6.16
C MET A 227 21.15 12.26 5.30
N TYR A 228 20.53 13.44 5.37
CA TYR A 228 19.35 13.85 4.59
C TYR A 228 19.68 14.80 3.42
N ASP A 229 20.97 15.03 3.14
CA ASP A 229 21.44 15.61 1.88
C ASP A 229 21.24 14.60 0.73
N PHE A 230 20.60 15.01 -0.37
CA PHE A 230 20.41 14.24 -1.60
C PHE A 230 20.94 14.97 -2.85
N ASP A 231 21.74 16.02 -2.69
CA ASP A 231 22.24 16.80 -3.82
C ASP A 231 23.20 15.97 -4.69
N GLY A 232 22.85 15.86 -5.98
CA GLY A 232 23.56 15.02 -6.95
C GLY A 232 23.18 13.53 -6.92
N ASP A 233 22.26 13.12 -6.05
CA ASP A 233 21.66 11.79 -6.11
C ASP A 233 20.44 11.77 -7.05
N PHE A 234 20.24 10.62 -7.68
CA PHE A 234 19.06 10.31 -8.49
C PHE A 234 18.92 8.79 -8.57
N GLU A 235 17.72 8.34 -8.89
CA GLU A 235 17.36 6.93 -8.98
C GLU A 235 16.62 6.66 -10.29
N THR A 236 16.69 5.43 -10.76
CA THR A 236 15.80 4.88 -11.77
C THR A 236 15.03 3.74 -11.13
N VAL A 237 13.71 3.76 -11.27
CA VAL A 237 12.75 2.94 -10.54
C VAL A 237 11.86 2.21 -11.53
N PHE A 238 11.58 0.92 -11.30
CA PHE A 238 10.70 0.14 -12.16
C PHE A 238 9.26 0.65 -12.08
N THR A 239 8.62 0.91 -13.22
CA THR A 239 7.18 1.25 -13.24
C THR A 239 6.29 0.04 -12.94
N GLY A 240 6.84 -1.17 -13.08
CA GLY A 240 6.10 -2.42 -13.00
C GLY A 240 5.27 -2.74 -14.26
N ALA A 241 5.46 -2.03 -15.37
CA ALA A 241 4.76 -2.35 -16.63
C ALA A 241 5.12 -3.75 -17.16
N ASP A 242 6.36 -4.21 -16.97
CA ASP A 242 6.80 -5.57 -17.31
C ASP A 242 6.40 -6.59 -16.23
N ASP A 243 6.71 -6.30 -14.95
CA ASP A 243 6.29 -7.09 -13.80
C ASP A 243 5.86 -6.17 -12.65
N VAL A 244 4.55 -6.15 -12.40
CA VAL A 244 3.89 -5.34 -11.37
C VAL A 244 4.46 -5.60 -9.97
N ARG A 245 5.01 -6.79 -9.71
CA ARG A 245 5.65 -7.11 -8.42
C ARG A 245 6.85 -6.22 -8.12
N ASN A 246 7.52 -5.72 -9.16
CA ASN A 246 8.69 -4.85 -9.05
C ASN A 246 8.36 -3.35 -9.09
N SER A 247 7.07 -2.98 -9.26
CA SER A 247 6.61 -1.58 -9.25
C SER A 247 7.14 -0.84 -8.01
N GLY A 248 7.78 0.32 -8.22
CA GLY A 248 8.33 1.16 -7.15
C GLY A 248 9.68 0.71 -6.58
N LEU A 249 10.27 -0.40 -7.06
CA LEU A 249 11.61 -0.82 -6.64
C LEU A 249 12.71 -0.13 -7.47
N ILE A 250 13.88 0.06 -6.87
CA ILE A 250 15.06 0.64 -7.51
C ILE A 250 15.59 -0.32 -8.59
N ASP A 251 15.82 0.21 -9.79
CA ASP A 251 16.62 -0.43 -10.85
C ASP A 251 18.08 -0.01 -10.74
N THR A 252 18.34 1.31 -10.71
CA THR A 252 19.69 1.86 -10.52
C THR A 252 19.69 3.08 -9.58
N TYR A 253 20.74 3.20 -8.77
CA TYR A 253 21.04 4.37 -7.97
C TYR A 253 22.23 5.11 -8.59
N ARG A 254 22.08 6.41 -8.86
CA ARG A 254 23.04 7.27 -9.59
C ARG A 254 23.50 6.69 -10.95
N GLY A 255 22.65 5.89 -11.58
CA GLY A 255 22.92 5.23 -12.87
C GLY A 255 23.67 3.90 -12.80
N SER A 256 23.90 3.34 -11.60
CA SER A 256 24.50 2.02 -11.38
C SER A 256 23.53 1.08 -10.64
N THR A 257 23.59 -0.22 -10.93
CA THR A 257 22.95 -1.25 -10.10
C THR A 257 23.73 -1.53 -8.80
N ASP A 258 25.00 -1.12 -8.78
CA ASP A 258 26.02 -1.44 -7.79
C ASP A 258 26.56 -0.13 -7.18
N LEU A 259 26.49 0.01 -5.85
CA LEU A 259 26.98 1.15 -5.07
C LEU A 259 28.51 1.27 -5.13
N PRO A 260 29.08 2.47 -5.34
CA PRO A 260 30.52 2.67 -5.48
C PRO A 260 31.31 2.52 -4.17
N GLN A 261 30.66 2.43 -3.01
CA GLN A 261 31.31 2.27 -1.71
C GLN A 261 31.74 0.83 -1.39
N TRP A 262 31.24 -0.17 -2.13
CA TRP A 262 31.43 -1.58 -1.81
C TRP A 262 31.99 -2.38 -2.98
N GLU A 263 32.88 -3.33 -2.68
CA GLU A 263 33.41 -4.26 -3.68
C GLU A 263 32.52 -5.52 -3.79
N GLY A 264 32.23 -5.94 -5.02
CA GLY A 264 31.54 -7.20 -5.30
C GLY A 264 30.01 -7.15 -5.08
N LYS A 265 29.30 -7.89 -5.95
CA LYS A 265 27.84 -7.81 -6.11
C LYS A 265 27.01 -8.18 -4.87
N HIS A 266 27.58 -8.86 -3.88
CA HIS A 266 26.87 -9.15 -2.62
C HIS A 266 26.73 -7.88 -1.76
N CYS A 267 27.77 -7.04 -1.70
CA CYS A 267 27.76 -5.84 -0.88
C CYS A 267 27.29 -4.59 -1.64
N SER A 268 27.58 -4.49 -2.94
CA SER A 268 27.27 -3.30 -3.74
C SER A 268 25.83 -3.20 -4.21
N ASN A 269 25.13 -4.32 -4.47
CA ASN A 269 23.93 -4.29 -5.29
C ASN A 269 22.70 -3.68 -4.59
N VAL A 270 22.01 -2.78 -5.29
CA VAL A 270 20.76 -2.11 -4.84
C VAL A 270 19.57 -2.39 -5.76
N GLN A 271 19.74 -3.22 -6.79
CA GLN A 271 18.66 -3.54 -7.72
C GLN A 271 17.56 -4.35 -7.01
N TYR A 272 16.30 -4.03 -7.29
CA TYR A 272 15.11 -4.55 -6.61
C TYR A 272 14.99 -4.20 -5.11
N ALA A 273 15.75 -3.20 -4.62
CA ALA A 273 15.55 -2.67 -3.28
C ALA A 273 14.37 -1.69 -3.20
N SER A 274 13.68 -1.73 -2.06
CA SER A 274 12.67 -0.74 -1.64
C SER A 274 13.32 0.43 -0.91
N ASP A 275 12.89 1.64 -1.22
CA ASP A 275 13.14 2.91 -0.52
C ASP A 275 12.43 3.02 0.85
N GLY A 276 11.45 2.14 1.08
CA GLY A 276 10.52 2.14 2.21
C GLY A 276 9.10 2.60 1.86
N THR A 277 8.85 3.12 0.65
CA THR A 277 7.53 3.59 0.21
C THR A 277 6.74 2.49 -0.49
N LYS A 278 7.40 1.62 -1.25
CA LYS A 278 6.79 0.46 -1.90
C LYS A 278 7.75 -0.74 -1.94
N PHE A 279 7.32 -1.84 -1.34
CA PHE A 279 8.05 -3.10 -1.37
C PHE A 279 7.59 -4.01 -2.52
N ARG A 280 8.30 -5.12 -2.72
CA ARG A 280 8.00 -6.13 -3.74
C ARG A 280 6.62 -6.77 -3.46
N GLY A 281 5.77 -6.80 -4.48
CA GLY A 281 4.45 -7.43 -4.42
C GLY A 281 4.48 -8.93 -4.72
N GLY A 282 3.38 -9.63 -4.40
CA GLY A 282 3.22 -11.08 -4.60
C GLY A 282 4.22 -11.93 -3.83
N VAL A 283 4.59 -11.54 -2.60
CA VAL A 283 5.65 -12.19 -1.80
C VAL A 283 5.13 -13.28 -0.87
N THR A 284 5.83 -14.42 -0.84
CA THR A 284 5.55 -15.52 0.09
C THR A 284 6.37 -15.39 1.39
N LYS A 285 5.96 -16.10 2.45
CA LYS A 285 6.62 -16.06 3.78
C LYS A 285 8.08 -16.55 3.81
N ASN A 286 8.59 -17.10 2.72
CA ASN A 286 9.95 -17.67 2.61
C ASN A 286 10.75 -16.98 1.48
N GLU A 287 10.39 -15.73 1.17
CA GLU A 287 11.18 -14.84 0.32
C GLU A 287 11.72 -13.69 1.16
N SER A 288 13.01 -13.41 1.04
CA SER A 288 13.60 -12.17 1.53
C SER A 288 13.35 -11.04 0.54
N ILE A 289 13.23 -9.81 1.07
CA ILE A 289 13.07 -8.58 0.28
C ILE A 289 14.22 -7.61 0.62
N LEU A 290 14.62 -6.76 -0.32
CA LEU A 290 15.68 -5.78 -0.10
C LEU A 290 15.10 -4.43 0.29
N PHE A 291 15.75 -3.77 1.25
CA PHE A 291 15.47 -2.40 1.69
C PHE A 291 16.76 -1.56 1.58
N TYR A 292 16.68 -0.39 0.98
CA TYR A 292 17.78 0.56 0.82
C TYR A 292 17.35 1.96 1.22
N ARG A 293 18.20 2.63 2.00
CA ARG A 293 18.19 4.08 2.17
C ARG A 293 19.63 4.57 2.17
N LYS A 294 19.86 5.80 1.67
CA LYS A 294 21.18 6.45 1.68
C LYS A 294 21.83 6.40 3.08
N SER A 295 21.04 6.62 4.13
CA SER A 295 21.44 6.55 5.53
C SER A 295 21.95 5.19 6.01
N LEU A 296 21.63 4.08 5.32
CA LEU A 296 22.15 2.75 5.65
C LEU A 296 23.41 2.38 4.87
N CYS A 297 23.79 3.18 3.86
CA CYS A 297 24.94 2.96 2.96
C CYS A 297 24.93 1.65 2.14
N ARG A 298 23.99 0.72 2.36
CA ARG A 298 23.88 -0.58 1.65
C ARG A 298 22.43 -1.01 1.49
N ALA A 299 22.17 -1.92 0.54
CA ALA A 299 20.95 -2.71 0.59
C ALA A 299 21.02 -3.70 1.77
N ALA A 300 19.93 -3.76 2.54
CA ALA A 300 19.75 -4.67 3.67
C ALA A 300 18.64 -5.69 3.35
N PRO A 301 18.90 -7.00 3.47
CA PRO A 301 17.86 -8.00 3.35
C PRO A 301 16.93 -7.97 4.56
N LEU A 302 15.65 -8.21 4.32
CA LEU A 302 14.59 -8.36 5.32
C LEU A 302 13.99 -9.77 5.22
N GLU A 303 13.78 -10.41 6.37
CA GLU A 303 13.25 -11.77 6.52
C GLU A 303 12.06 -11.83 7.49
N THR A 304 11.18 -12.82 7.30
CA THR A 304 10.14 -13.22 8.27
C THR A 304 10.75 -14.07 9.39
N SER A 305 10.07 -14.23 10.54
CA SER A 305 10.60 -15.13 11.58
C SER A 305 10.49 -16.61 11.19
N PHE A 306 9.56 -16.98 10.30
CA PHE A 306 9.50 -18.29 9.64
C PHE A 306 10.78 -18.60 8.86
N GLN A 307 11.33 -17.63 8.12
CA GLN A 307 12.61 -17.79 7.43
C GLN A 307 13.78 -17.88 8.42
N ARG A 308 13.79 -17.04 9.47
CA ARG A 308 14.75 -17.11 10.59
C ARG A 308 14.74 -18.49 11.28
N GLU A 309 13.56 -19.06 11.53
CA GLU A 309 13.39 -20.42 12.07
C GLU A 309 13.91 -21.49 11.11
N ASN A 310 13.61 -21.42 9.81
CA ASN A 310 14.09 -22.40 8.83
C ASN A 310 15.61 -22.33 8.62
N THR A 311 16.23 -21.16 8.79
CA THR A 311 17.69 -21.00 8.78
C THR A 311 18.30 -21.51 10.09
N SER A 312 17.74 -21.16 11.24
CA SER A 312 18.16 -21.69 12.55
C SER A 312 18.09 -23.22 12.61
N LYS A 313 16.96 -23.83 12.21
CA LYS A 313 16.75 -25.28 12.18
C LYS A 313 17.69 -26.01 11.21
N ARG A 314 18.26 -25.34 10.21
CA ARG A 314 19.31 -25.88 9.32
C ARG A 314 20.70 -25.85 9.97
N GLY A 315 20.93 -24.98 10.97
CA GLY A 315 22.16 -24.94 11.76
C GLY A 315 22.27 -26.06 12.81
N TRP A 316 21.14 -26.58 13.29
CA TRP A 316 21.14 -27.76 14.15
C TRP A 316 21.37 -29.04 13.33
N GLN A 317 22.42 -29.81 13.65
CA GLN A 317 22.44 -31.21 13.23
C GLN A 317 21.22 -31.92 13.82
N VAL A 318 20.41 -32.55 12.96
CA VAL A 318 19.19 -33.24 13.39
C VAL A 318 19.56 -34.46 14.22
N ILE A 319 19.61 -34.29 15.55
CA ILE A 319 19.76 -35.39 16.49
C ILE A 319 18.50 -36.24 16.38
N THR A 320 18.60 -37.32 15.60
CA THR A 320 17.54 -38.32 15.45
C THR A 320 17.45 -39.17 16.72
N VAL A 321 16.87 -38.59 17.78
CA VAL A 321 16.61 -39.27 19.05
C VAL A 321 15.71 -40.47 18.79
N ARG A 322 16.32 -41.65 18.77
CA ARG A 322 15.71 -42.91 18.34
C ARG A 322 14.87 -43.50 19.49
N PHE A 323 13.79 -42.81 19.84
CA PHE A 323 12.89 -43.20 20.93
C PHE A 323 12.42 -44.65 20.78
N SER A 324 12.52 -45.42 21.87
CA SER A 324 12.02 -46.79 21.93
C SER A 324 10.49 -46.82 21.77
N ARG A 325 9.98 -47.83 21.07
CA ARG A 325 8.56 -47.94 20.67
C ARG A 325 7.63 -48.34 21.82
N SER A 326 7.51 -47.52 22.87
CA SER A 326 6.63 -47.86 24.00
C SER A 326 6.10 -46.69 24.84
N PHE A 327 5.65 -45.57 24.24
CA PHE A 327 4.50 -44.80 24.77
C PHE A 327 3.89 -43.77 23.78
N LEU A 328 2.56 -43.67 23.82
CA LEU A 328 1.67 -42.57 23.37
C LEU A 328 2.17 -41.57 22.28
N PRO A 329 2.23 -41.97 20.99
CA PRO A 329 2.51 -41.04 19.87
C PRO A 329 1.41 -39.97 19.66
N ARG A 330 0.23 -40.12 20.26
CA ARG A 330 -0.89 -39.19 20.11
C ARG A 330 -0.74 -37.89 20.93
N ILE A 331 -0.21 -37.97 22.15
CA ILE A 331 -0.09 -36.79 23.03
C ILE A 331 1.12 -35.95 22.61
N VAL A 332 2.26 -36.58 22.30
CA VAL A 332 3.45 -35.85 21.80
C VAL A 332 3.13 -35.14 20.48
N LYS A 333 2.36 -35.79 19.58
CA LYS A 333 1.89 -35.10 18.37
C LYS A 333 0.98 -33.92 18.71
N LEU A 334 -0.05 -34.11 19.55
CA LEU A 334 -0.95 -33.00 19.91
C LEU A 334 -0.21 -31.84 20.59
N TRP A 335 0.78 -32.12 21.42
CA TRP A 335 1.55 -31.10 22.13
C TRP A 335 2.50 -30.35 21.19
N ASN A 336 3.17 -31.05 20.27
CA ASN A 336 3.97 -30.40 19.22
C ASN A 336 3.08 -29.55 18.30
N ASP A 337 1.93 -30.08 17.85
CA ASP A 337 0.97 -29.36 17.00
C ASP A 337 0.31 -28.16 17.73
N LEU A 338 0.15 -28.19 19.06
CA LEU A 338 -0.33 -27.04 19.86
C LEU A 338 0.78 -26.01 20.16
N SER A 339 2.00 -26.46 20.43
CA SER A 339 3.13 -25.57 20.75
C SER A 339 3.62 -24.73 19.56
N SER A 340 3.16 -25.03 18.34
CA SER A 340 3.37 -24.21 17.13
C SER A 340 2.42 -23.02 16.95
N ALA A 341 1.53 -22.75 17.92
CA ALA A 341 0.91 -21.43 18.07
C ALA A 341 1.70 -20.65 19.15
N ILE A 342 2.31 -19.49 18.89
CA ILE A 342 1.99 -18.45 17.90
C ILE A 342 3.26 -17.93 17.22
N PRO A 343 3.34 -17.87 15.87
CA PRO A 343 4.26 -16.97 15.18
C PRO A 343 3.58 -15.61 14.96
N ILE A 344 4.22 -14.51 15.37
CA ILE A 344 3.71 -13.13 15.19
C ILE A 344 4.01 -12.62 13.76
N ASP A 345 4.02 -13.55 12.80
CA ASP A 345 4.48 -13.37 11.41
C ASP A 345 3.39 -12.93 10.46
N GLU A 346 2.12 -13.24 10.76
CA GLU A 346 0.99 -12.70 10.00
C GLU A 346 -0.06 -12.13 10.95
N GLY A 347 -0.56 -10.95 10.60
CA GLY A 347 -1.49 -10.21 11.43
C GLY A 347 -2.31 -9.23 10.60
N VAL A 348 -3.19 -8.50 11.27
CA VAL A 348 -3.99 -7.45 10.65
C VAL A 348 -3.49 -6.09 11.13
N LYS A 349 -2.80 -5.35 10.26
CA LYS A 349 -2.35 -3.97 10.49
C LYS A 349 -3.17 -3.02 9.63
N SER A 350 -3.68 -1.95 10.23
CA SER A 350 -4.61 -1.02 9.58
C SER A 350 -5.86 -1.64 8.92
N GLY A 351 -6.23 -2.89 9.26
CA GLY A 351 -7.34 -3.61 8.61
C GLY A 351 -6.96 -4.40 7.35
N LEU A 352 -5.68 -4.45 7.00
CA LEU A 352 -5.11 -5.24 5.91
C LEU A 352 -4.25 -6.38 6.49
N LYS A 353 -4.16 -7.50 5.77
CA LYS A 353 -3.24 -8.59 6.11
C LYS A 353 -1.80 -8.12 5.91
N GLY A 354 -0.94 -8.27 6.91
CA GLY A 354 0.48 -7.96 6.80
C GLY A 354 1.35 -9.12 7.25
N TYR A 355 2.55 -9.23 6.67
CA TYR A 355 3.64 -10.05 7.20
C TYR A 355 4.66 -9.16 7.94
N LYS A 356 5.13 -9.62 9.10
CA LYS A 356 6.20 -8.95 9.84
C LYS A 356 7.56 -9.37 9.26
N TYR A 357 8.24 -8.42 8.64
CA TYR A 357 9.63 -8.52 8.22
C TYR A 357 10.55 -7.82 9.23
N THR A 358 11.76 -8.34 9.39
CA THR A 358 12.82 -7.82 10.27
C THR A 358 14.18 -8.09 9.62
N PHE A 359 15.26 -7.46 10.07
CA PHE A 359 16.59 -7.84 9.58
C PHE A 359 16.98 -9.26 10.03
N PRO A 360 17.74 -10.02 9.23
CA PRO A 360 18.29 -11.31 9.65
C PRO A 360 19.28 -11.14 10.82
N GLU A 361 19.58 -12.24 11.49
CA GLU A 361 20.73 -12.27 12.38
C GLU A 361 22.02 -11.99 11.59
N ASN A 362 23.00 -11.34 12.22
CA ASN A 362 24.29 -11.02 11.60
C ASN A 362 24.19 -10.15 10.32
N MET A 363 23.13 -9.33 10.17
CA MET A 363 23.00 -8.38 9.05
C MET A 363 24.17 -7.37 9.00
N LEU A 364 24.58 -6.86 10.17
CA LEU A 364 25.73 -5.99 10.39
C LEU A 364 27.00 -6.78 10.79
N ASP A 365 27.19 -7.98 10.23
CA ASP A 365 28.40 -8.77 10.42
C ASP A 365 29.54 -8.33 9.48
N ASN A 366 30.77 -8.62 9.90
CA ASN A 366 32.02 -8.22 9.26
C ASN A 366 32.74 -9.39 8.56
N GLY A 367 32.02 -10.46 8.19
CA GLY A 367 32.61 -11.70 7.67
C GLY A 367 32.91 -12.75 8.74
N LYS A 368 32.82 -12.43 10.04
CA LYS A 368 33.09 -13.35 11.17
C LYS A 368 32.09 -14.50 11.25
N TYR A 369 30.84 -14.29 10.85
CA TYR A 369 29.78 -15.29 10.89
C TYR A 369 29.18 -15.62 9.52
N ILE A 370 29.09 -14.62 8.62
CA ILE A 370 28.60 -14.76 7.24
C ILE A 370 29.74 -14.31 6.33
N LYS A 371 30.49 -15.25 5.74
CA LYS A 371 31.70 -14.93 4.99
C LYS A 371 31.43 -13.97 3.83
N GLU A 372 30.27 -14.05 3.20
CA GLU A 372 29.86 -13.17 2.11
C GLU A 372 29.87 -11.68 2.53
N ASN A 373 29.69 -11.36 3.82
CA ASN A 373 29.75 -10.01 4.36
C ASN A 373 31.19 -9.47 4.54
N GLU A 374 32.23 -10.25 4.22
CA GLU A 374 33.65 -9.80 4.24
C GLU A 374 33.87 -8.57 3.33
N CYS A 375 33.06 -8.38 2.27
CA CYS A 375 33.12 -7.19 1.42
C CYS A 375 32.55 -5.89 2.05
N PHE A 376 31.99 -5.93 3.27
CA PHE A 376 31.72 -4.74 4.07
C PHE A 376 32.93 -4.28 4.91
N CYS A 377 34.07 -5.00 4.85
CA CYS A 377 35.31 -4.57 5.48
C CYS A 377 36.14 -3.66 4.57
N ARG A 378 36.37 -2.43 5.03
CA ARG A 378 37.07 -1.40 4.24
C ARG A 378 38.58 -1.66 4.17
N HIS A 379 39.16 -1.66 2.97
CA HIS A 379 40.62 -1.78 2.74
C HIS A 379 41.26 -3.00 3.44
N GLY A 380 40.51 -4.10 3.62
CA GLY A 380 40.94 -5.28 4.37
C GLY A 380 40.95 -5.12 5.91
N LYS A 381 40.47 -3.99 6.44
CA LYS A 381 40.28 -3.77 7.88
C LYS A 381 38.80 -3.85 8.24
N CYS A 382 38.41 -4.92 8.93
CA CYS A 382 37.08 -5.07 9.50
C CYS A 382 36.93 -4.29 10.81
N LEU A 383 35.78 -3.64 11.02
CA LEU A 383 35.29 -3.29 12.36
C LEU A 383 34.73 -4.53 13.06
N PRO A 384 34.54 -4.56 14.39
CA PRO A 384 33.91 -5.70 15.09
C PRO A 384 32.48 -5.97 14.62
N ALA A 385 32.02 -7.22 14.77
CA ALA A 385 30.67 -7.63 14.38
C ALA A 385 29.59 -6.80 15.12
N GLY A 386 28.55 -6.40 14.40
CA GLY A 386 27.55 -5.42 14.85
C GLY A 386 27.83 -3.98 14.42
N LEU A 387 28.99 -3.72 13.79
CA LEU A 387 29.30 -2.47 13.10
C LEU A 387 29.46 -2.68 11.59
N ILE A 388 28.98 -1.70 10.83
CA ILE A 388 29.34 -1.50 9.42
C ILE A 388 30.05 -0.15 9.26
N ASP A 389 31.22 -0.14 8.62
CA ASP A 389 31.98 1.08 8.31
C ASP A 389 31.34 1.82 7.14
N VAL A 390 30.73 2.98 7.39
CA VAL A 390 30.03 3.77 6.36
C VAL A 390 30.79 5.05 6.00
N THR A 391 32.08 5.12 6.31
CA THR A 391 32.93 6.31 6.14
C THR A 391 32.83 6.94 4.75
N ASP A 392 32.73 6.14 3.68
CA ASP A 392 32.62 6.66 2.29
C ASP A 392 31.21 7.09 1.88
N CYS A 393 30.16 6.72 2.62
CA CYS A 393 28.84 7.36 2.52
C CYS A 393 28.79 8.66 3.35
N TYR A 394 29.54 8.73 4.45
CA TYR A 394 29.59 9.88 5.36
C TYR A 394 30.83 10.77 5.10
N TYR A 395 31.13 11.03 3.83
CA TYR A 395 32.08 12.06 3.38
C TYR A 395 33.50 11.96 3.94
N GLY A 396 33.96 10.76 4.31
CA GLY A 396 35.28 10.54 4.90
C GLY A 396 35.37 10.75 6.41
N PHE A 397 34.25 11.03 7.09
CA PHE A 397 34.18 10.98 8.56
C PHE A 397 34.14 9.52 9.03
N PRO A 398 34.87 9.12 10.09
CA PRO A 398 35.01 7.72 10.52
C PRO A 398 33.75 7.22 11.23
N ILE A 399 32.67 7.07 10.47
CA ILE A 399 31.33 6.77 10.96
C ILE A 399 31.02 5.29 10.76
N ALA A 400 30.47 4.66 11.80
CA ALA A 400 30.00 3.28 11.75
C ALA A 400 28.57 3.17 12.28
N LEU A 401 27.73 2.39 11.60
CA LEU A 401 26.34 2.15 12.02
C LEU A 401 26.25 0.88 12.85
N SER A 402 25.40 0.91 13.89
CA SER A 402 24.99 -0.26 14.68
C SER A 402 23.47 -0.27 14.87
N TYR A 403 22.94 -1.30 15.51
CA TYR A 403 21.66 -1.17 16.22
C TYR A 403 21.81 -0.30 17.48
N PRO A 404 20.71 0.26 18.02
CA PRO A 404 20.76 1.06 19.25
C PRO A 404 21.37 0.33 20.45
N HIS A 405 22.15 1.06 21.23
CA HIS A 405 22.92 0.60 22.39
C HIS A 405 23.83 -0.60 22.10
N PHE A 406 24.35 -0.70 20.87
CA PHE A 406 25.12 -1.84 20.36
C PHE A 406 24.41 -3.20 20.50
N TRP A 407 23.07 -3.23 20.44
CA TRP A 407 22.31 -4.48 20.41
C TRP A 407 22.80 -5.41 19.28
N LYS A 408 22.95 -6.70 19.57
CA LYS A 408 23.57 -7.72 18.68
C LYS A 408 25.03 -7.45 18.25
N GLY A 409 25.72 -6.51 18.89
CA GLY A 409 27.14 -6.25 18.68
C GLY A 409 28.07 -7.09 19.56
N ASP A 410 29.36 -7.08 19.23
CA ASP A 410 30.44 -7.68 20.00
C ASP A 410 30.70 -6.89 21.31
N GLU A 411 31.04 -7.57 22.42
CA GLU A 411 31.17 -6.94 23.75
C GLU A 411 32.26 -5.86 23.82
N ILE A 412 33.24 -5.91 22.90
CA ILE A 412 34.27 -4.87 22.76
C ILE A 412 33.70 -3.49 22.41
N LEU A 413 32.49 -3.40 21.85
CA LEU A 413 31.90 -2.12 21.44
C LEU A 413 31.54 -1.22 22.63
N SER A 414 31.09 -1.80 23.75
CA SER A 414 30.76 -1.07 24.99
C SER A 414 31.91 -1.02 26.01
N SER A 415 33.07 -1.64 25.73
CA SER A 415 34.14 -1.80 26.74
C SER A 415 34.68 -0.48 27.33
N LYS A 416 34.62 0.61 26.56
CA LYS A 416 35.07 1.97 26.92
C LYS A 416 33.92 2.95 27.25
N VAL A 417 32.66 2.50 27.22
CA VAL A 417 31.47 3.37 27.34
C VAL A 417 30.46 2.77 28.32
N GLU A 418 30.09 3.52 29.35
CA GLU A 418 29.08 3.14 30.35
C GLU A 418 27.77 3.91 30.14
N GLY A 419 26.64 3.31 30.52
CA GLY A 419 25.30 3.89 30.33
C GLY A 419 24.51 3.36 29.12
N LEU A 420 25.04 2.38 28.39
CA LEU A 420 24.34 1.71 27.29
C LEU A 420 23.50 0.52 27.80
N THR A 421 22.24 0.43 27.36
CA THR A 421 21.25 -0.55 27.82
C THR A 421 20.49 -1.19 26.63
N PRO A 422 21.06 -2.22 25.96
CA PRO A 422 20.44 -2.84 24.79
C PRO A 422 19.18 -3.65 25.14
N ASN A 423 18.02 -3.24 24.60
CA ASN A 423 16.73 -3.90 24.78
C ASN A 423 16.16 -4.40 23.43
N PRO A 424 15.92 -5.71 23.24
CA PRO A 424 15.34 -6.25 22.00
C PRO A 424 14.01 -5.61 21.59
N GLU A 425 13.10 -5.35 22.52
CA GLU A 425 11.74 -4.86 22.20
C GLU A 425 11.76 -3.40 21.74
N GLN A 426 12.67 -2.61 22.32
CA GLN A 426 12.85 -1.20 21.95
C GLN A 426 13.77 -1.04 20.73
N HIS A 427 14.72 -1.94 20.48
CA HIS A 427 15.79 -1.74 19.47
C HIS A 427 15.64 -2.61 18.22
N GLU A 428 14.69 -3.56 18.16
CA GLU A 428 14.39 -4.28 16.90
C GLU A 428 13.78 -3.33 15.85
N THR A 429 14.26 -3.48 14.60
CA THR A 429 13.66 -2.89 13.40
C THR A 429 12.65 -3.87 12.79
N ALA A 430 11.45 -3.38 12.47
CA ALA A 430 10.38 -4.19 11.90
C ALA A 430 9.57 -3.43 10.83
N PHE A 431 9.13 -4.15 9.81
CA PHE A 431 8.29 -3.68 8.73
C PHE A 431 7.09 -4.62 8.58
N TRP A 432 5.87 -4.11 8.71
CA TRP A 432 4.65 -4.84 8.37
C TRP A 432 4.27 -4.51 6.93
N ILE A 433 4.30 -5.51 6.05
CA ILE A 433 4.11 -5.33 4.62
C ILE A 433 2.95 -6.21 4.14
N GLU A 434 2.04 -5.62 3.36
CA GLU A 434 0.94 -6.33 2.70
C GLU A 434 1.49 -7.19 1.54
N PRO A 435 1.35 -8.54 1.58
CA PRO A 435 2.08 -9.42 0.67
C PRO A 435 1.68 -9.34 -0.81
N GLU A 436 0.44 -9.00 -1.15
CA GLU A 436 0.00 -8.98 -2.55
C GLU A 436 0.52 -7.72 -3.28
N SER A 437 0.36 -6.55 -2.65
CA SER A 437 0.70 -5.25 -3.22
C SER A 437 2.07 -4.71 -2.83
N GLY A 438 2.71 -5.23 -1.79
CA GLY A 438 3.96 -4.69 -1.23
C GLY A 438 3.79 -3.37 -0.47
N LEU A 439 2.56 -3.03 -0.07
CA LEU A 439 2.25 -1.79 0.67
C LEU A 439 2.78 -1.87 2.12
N PRO A 440 3.60 -0.92 2.61
CA PRO A 440 3.91 -0.81 4.03
C PRO A 440 2.65 -0.43 4.83
N LEU A 441 2.38 -1.18 5.90
CA LEU A 441 1.21 -1.00 6.78
C LEU A 441 1.55 -0.29 8.09
N ASP A 442 2.75 -0.59 8.60
CA ASP A 442 3.36 -0.13 9.85
C ASP A 442 4.88 -0.36 9.70
N VAL A 443 5.70 0.64 10.04
CA VAL A 443 7.16 0.63 9.84
C VAL A 443 7.85 1.23 11.07
N SER A 444 8.94 0.60 11.53
CA SER A 444 9.90 1.19 12.48
C SER A 444 11.31 0.73 12.15
N SER A 445 12.15 1.67 11.73
CA SER A 445 13.56 1.45 11.33
C SER A 445 14.49 2.15 12.31
N LYS A 446 15.27 1.36 13.06
CA LYS A 446 16.09 1.80 14.21
C LYS A 446 17.57 1.53 14.01
N PHE A 447 18.38 2.59 14.04
CA PHE A 447 19.83 2.54 13.87
C PHE A 447 20.55 3.58 14.73
N GLN A 448 21.81 3.30 15.05
CA GLN A 448 22.70 4.14 15.83
C GLN A 448 23.92 4.55 15.00
N ILE A 449 24.30 5.83 15.10
CA ILE A 449 25.48 6.41 14.49
C ILE A 449 26.59 6.49 15.54
N ASN A 450 27.77 5.98 15.19
CA ASN A 450 28.95 5.93 16.05
C ASN A 450 30.17 6.50 15.32
N MET A 451 31.18 6.98 16.04
CA MET A 451 32.54 7.14 15.48
C MET A 451 33.38 5.91 15.77
N ALA A 452 34.00 5.33 14.75
CA ALA A 452 34.97 4.24 14.87
C ALA A 452 36.39 4.81 14.85
N LEU A 453 36.90 5.18 16.02
CA LEU A 453 38.21 5.82 16.18
C LEU A 453 39.28 4.76 16.34
N GLY A 454 40.34 4.82 15.53
CA GLY A 454 41.55 4.01 15.70
C GLY A 454 42.57 4.67 16.64
N ASP A 455 43.84 4.29 16.54
CA ASP A 455 44.92 4.97 17.24
C ASP A 455 44.99 6.46 16.83
N ILE A 456 44.67 7.32 17.79
CA ILE A 456 44.83 8.78 17.76
C ILE A 456 45.66 9.28 18.95
N THR A 457 46.44 8.41 19.60
CA THR A 457 47.31 8.74 20.74
C THR A 457 48.38 9.79 20.42
N SER A 458 48.71 9.97 19.13
CA SER A 458 49.64 11.01 18.67
C SER A 458 49.00 12.39 18.42
N ILE A 459 47.68 12.53 18.62
CA ILE A 459 46.94 13.77 18.40
C ILE A 459 46.53 14.39 19.75
N LYS A 460 46.95 15.65 19.94
CA LYS A 460 46.82 16.34 21.22
C LYS A 460 45.36 16.58 21.61
N ASN A 461 45.06 16.43 22.90
CA ASN A 461 43.71 16.48 23.49
C ASN A 461 42.77 15.36 23.03
N ALA A 462 43.17 14.47 22.11
CA ALA A 462 42.34 13.38 21.59
C ALA A 462 42.84 11.99 22.02
N GLU A 463 43.90 11.92 22.83
CA GLU A 463 44.65 10.71 23.14
C GLU A 463 43.79 9.66 23.87
N ARG A 464 42.89 10.10 24.77
CA ARG A 464 41.94 9.22 25.48
C ARG A 464 40.80 8.70 24.60
N PHE A 465 40.68 9.16 23.35
CA PHE A 465 39.67 8.68 22.39
C PHE A 465 40.24 7.64 21.40
N ALA A 466 41.47 7.17 21.61
CA ALA A 466 42.08 6.13 20.79
C ALA A 466 41.39 4.76 20.92
N ASP A 467 41.27 4.06 19.79
CA ASP A 467 40.76 2.69 19.64
C ASP A 467 39.40 2.47 20.35
N MET A 468 38.40 3.28 20.02
CA MET A 468 37.07 3.21 20.63
C MET A 468 35.92 3.43 19.65
N TYR A 469 34.76 2.89 20.01
CA TYR A 469 33.49 3.05 19.28
C TYR A 469 32.61 4.01 20.08
N LEU A 470 32.61 5.28 19.68
CA LEU A 470 31.97 6.37 20.41
C LEU A 470 30.53 6.57 19.89
N PRO A 471 29.48 6.20 20.64
CA PRO A 471 28.11 6.41 20.21
C PRO A 471 27.79 7.91 20.19
N LEU A 472 27.12 8.37 19.12
CA LEU A 472 26.78 9.78 18.92
C LEU A 472 25.29 10.03 19.16
N LEU A 473 24.46 9.28 18.43
CA LEU A 473 23.01 9.31 18.51
C LEU A 473 22.44 8.01 17.95
N TRP A 474 21.19 7.71 18.29
CA TRP A 474 20.37 6.75 17.55
C TRP A 474 19.04 7.35 17.15
N PHE A 475 18.38 6.73 16.17
CA PHE A 475 17.12 7.21 15.63
C PHE A 475 16.13 6.07 15.38
N ASP A 476 14.84 6.40 15.48
CA ASP A 476 13.70 5.54 15.14
C ASP A 476 12.83 6.26 14.11
N ILE A 477 12.84 5.76 12.87
CA ILE A 477 11.99 6.27 11.77
C ILE A 477 10.72 5.42 11.74
N THR A 478 9.60 6.03 12.14
CA THR A 478 8.34 5.33 12.43
C THR A 478 7.16 5.80 11.59
N MET A 479 6.34 4.85 11.10
CA MET A 479 4.99 5.06 10.60
C MET A 479 4.08 4.07 11.31
N ASN A 480 3.36 4.51 12.35
CA ASN A 480 2.58 3.60 13.21
C ASN A 480 1.33 3.01 12.52
N SER A 481 0.81 3.67 11.48
CA SER A 481 -0.35 3.19 10.72
C SER A 481 -0.54 3.95 9.41
N LEU A 482 -0.98 3.25 8.35
CA LEU A 482 -1.56 3.89 7.15
C LEU A 482 -2.60 4.99 7.46
N PRO A 483 -2.55 6.15 6.76
CA PRO A 483 -3.56 7.19 6.81
C PRO A 483 -4.99 6.69 6.52
N PRO A 484 -6.05 7.33 7.07
CA PRO A 484 -7.43 6.93 6.81
C PRO A 484 -7.82 6.94 5.32
N SER A 485 -7.29 7.88 4.52
CA SER A 485 -7.50 7.98 3.07
C SER A 485 -7.00 6.73 2.34
N MET A 486 -5.71 6.39 2.55
CA MET A 486 -5.08 5.18 2.01
C MET A 486 -5.76 3.90 2.52
N LYS A 487 -5.99 3.80 3.83
CA LYS A 487 -6.61 2.64 4.49
C LYS A 487 -7.98 2.27 3.88
N GLN A 488 -8.82 3.26 3.57
CA GLN A 488 -10.12 3.00 2.93
C GLN A 488 -9.96 2.52 1.48
N ARG A 489 -9.07 3.14 0.70
CA ARG A 489 -8.81 2.78 -0.71
C ARG A 489 -8.20 1.37 -0.84
N PHE A 490 -7.14 1.08 -0.10
CA PHE A 490 -6.51 -0.24 -0.11
C PHE A 490 -7.40 -1.31 0.54
N GLY A 491 -8.22 -0.97 1.55
CA GLY A 491 -9.27 -1.85 2.07
C GLY A 491 -10.29 -2.24 0.99
N LEU A 492 -10.75 -1.30 0.17
CA LEU A 492 -11.59 -1.58 -1.01
C LEU A 492 -10.85 -2.49 -2.01
N TYR A 493 -9.62 -2.12 -2.38
CA TYR A 493 -8.86 -2.82 -3.42
C TYR A 493 -8.41 -4.23 -3.02
N LEU A 494 -8.08 -4.50 -1.75
CA LEU A 494 -7.45 -5.76 -1.34
C LEU A 494 -8.39 -6.68 -0.55
N ASN A 495 -9.33 -6.14 0.23
CA ASN A 495 -10.27 -6.97 0.99
C ASN A 495 -11.62 -7.13 0.26
N ILE A 496 -12.16 -6.04 -0.33
CA ILE A 496 -13.55 -6.02 -0.82
C ILE A 496 -13.64 -6.50 -2.28
N LEU A 497 -12.86 -5.93 -3.21
CA LEU A 497 -12.99 -6.27 -4.63
C LEU A 497 -12.77 -7.77 -4.95
N PRO A 498 -11.77 -8.48 -4.39
CA PRO A 498 -11.62 -9.93 -4.60
C PRO A 498 -12.82 -10.73 -4.09
N LEU A 499 -13.36 -10.35 -2.93
CA LEU A 499 -14.52 -11.01 -2.33
C LEU A 499 -15.80 -10.78 -3.14
N VAL A 500 -15.95 -9.58 -3.71
CA VAL A 500 -17.07 -9.24 -4.62
C VAL A 500 -16.95 -10.01 -5.94
N GLU A 501 -15.75 -10.14 -6.53
CA GLU A 501 -15.53 -10.94 -7.74
C GLU A 501 -15.87 -12.42 -7.51
N GLN A 502 -15.33 -13.02 -6.44
CA GLN A 502 -15.61 -14.40 -6.07
C GLN A 502 -17.09 -14.62 -5.75
N GLY A 503 -17.71 -13.70 -4.99
CA GLY A 503 -19.13 -13.75 -4.66
C GLY A 503 -20.02 -13.68 -5.91
N ALA A 504 -19.72 -12.78 -6.84
CA ALA A 504 -20.43 -12.66 -8.12
C ALA A 504 -20.28 -13.92 -8.98
N MET A 505 -19.06 -14.47 -9.07
CA MET A 505 -18.77 -15.72 -9.77
C MET A 505 -19.61 -16.89 -9.20
N TYR A 506 -19.60 -17.11 -7.88
CA TYR A 506 -20.40 -18.18 -7.26
C TYR A 506 -21.91 -17.95 -7.42
N LEU A 507 -22.39 -16.70 -7.30
CA LEU A 507 -23.80 -16.37 -7.49
C LEU A 507 -24.27 -16.61 -8.93
N LEU A 508 -23.44 -16.31 -9.93
CA LEU A 508 -23.72 -16.61 -11.34
C LEU A 508 -23.77 -18.12 -11.61
N PHE A 509 -22.86 -18.91 -11.02
CA PHE A 509 -22.91 -20.37 -11.14
C PHE A 509 -24.16 -20.98 -10.47
N ILE A 510 -24.49 -20.54 -9.26
CA ILE A 510 -25.67 -21.03 -8.52
C ILE A 510 -26.97 -20.67 -9.25
N THR A 511 -27.12 -19.41 -9.69
CA THR A 511 -28.33 -18.97 -10.42
C THR A 511 -28.44 -19.65 -11.79
N GLY A 512 -27.34 -19.80 -12.53
CA GLY A 512 -27.29 -20.55 -13.79
C GLY A 512 -27.71 -22.02 -13.62
N ALA A 513 -27.17 -22.70 -12.61
CA ALA A 513 -27.54 -24.06 -12.27
C ALA A 513 -29.02 -24.18 -11.87
N ILE A 514 -29.55 -23.26 -11.05
CA ILE A 514 -30.97 -23.24 -10.65
C ILE A 514 -31.89 -23.06 -11.87
N PHE A 515 -31.57 -22.17 -12.82
CA PHE A 515 -32.38 -22.00 -14.02
C PHE A 515 -32.36 -23.23 -14.94
N ILE A 516 -31.21 -23.90 -15.08
CA ILE A 516 -31.13 -25.14 -15.87
C ILE A 516 -31.88 -26.28 -15.17
N LEU A 517 -31.65 -26.51 -13.86
CA LEU A 517 -32.31 -27.57 -13.09
C LEU A 517 -33.83 -27.36 -13.01
N SER A 518 -34.30 -26.13 -12.79
CA SER A 518 -35.74 -25.83 -12.81
C SER A 518 -36.36 -26.00 -14.20
N THR A 519 -35.64 -25.64 -15.28
CA THR A 519 -36.10 -25.92 -16.65
C THR A 519 -36.21 -27.42 -16.91
N VAL A 520 -35.19 -28.20 -16.54
CA VAL A 520 -35.19 -29.68 -16.67
C VAL A 520 -36.30 -30.31 -15.83
N TYR A 521 -36.51 -29.85 -14.59
CA TYR A 521 -37.62 -30.30 -13.74
C TYR A 521 -38.99 -29.97 -14.34
N ILE A 522 -39.21 -28.74 -14.82
CA ILE A 522 -40.50 -28.36 -15.41
C ILE A 522 -40.75 -29.15 -16.70
N LEU A 523 -39.72 -29.40 -17.52
CA LEU A 523 -39.83 -30.25 -18.70
C LEU A 523 -40.18 -31.71 -18.32
N THR A 524 -39.39 -32.37 -17.48
CA THR A 524 -39.64 -33.77 -17.11
C THR A 524 -40.97 -33.93 -16.38
N PHE A 525 -41.23 -33.13 -15.34
CA PHE A 525 -42.44 -33.21 -14.53
C PHE A 525 -43.71 -32.91 -15.35
N LYS A 526 -43.76 -31.79 -16.10
CA LYS A 526 -44.98 -31.48 -16.89
C LYS A 526 -45.18 -32.43 -18.08
N ILE A 527 -44.13 -32.98 -18.69
CA ILE A 527 -44.28 -33.91 -19.82
C ILE A 527 -44.70 -35.30 -19.32
N MET A 528 -44.11 -35.82 -18.24
CA MET A 528 -44.52 -37.09 -17.65
C MET A 528 -45.94 -37.01 -17.08
N PHE A 529 -46.26 -36.03 -16.24
CA PHE A 529 -47.61 -35.92 -15.67
C PHE A 529 -48.69 -35.52 -16.70
N ARG A 530 -48.34 -34.88 -17.83
CA ARG A 530 -49.28 -34.76 -18.95
C ARG A 530 -49.54 -36.11 -19.63
N LYS A 531 -48.53 -36.93 -19.89
CA LYS A 531 -48.74 -38.30 -20.40
C LYS A 531 -49.58 -39.13 -19.43
N GLN A 532 -49.26 -39.09 -18.14
CA GLN A 532 -50.01 -39.75 -17.07
C GLN A 532 -51.50 -39.34 -17.11
N LYS A 533 -51.81 -38.04 -17.01
CA LYS A 533 -53.19 -37.57 -16.97
C LYS A 533 -53.97 -37.83 -18.27
N HIS A 534 -53.28 -37.85 -19.41
CA HIS A 534 -53.89 -38.21 -20.71
C HIS A 534 -54.11 -39.73 -20.85
N PHE A 535 -53.34 -40.56 -20.14
CA PHE A 535 -53.50 -42.01 -20.06
C PHE A 535 -54.59 -42.41 -19.06
N ASP A 536 -54.64 -41.76 -17.89
CA ASP A 536 -55.72 -41.96 -16.92
C ASP A 536 -57.07 -41.49 -17.49
N GLN A 537 -57.11 -40.36 -18.21
CA GLN A 537 -58.31 -39.91 -18.93
C GLN A 537 -58.70 -40.81 -20.12
N TRP A 538 -57.75 -41.58 -20.68
CA TRP A 538 -58.03 -42.66 -21.64
C TRP A 538 -58.61 -43.91 -20.96
N LYS A 539 -58.23 -44.17 -19.70
CA LYS A 539 -58.69 -45.32 -18.91
C LYS A 539 -60.05 -45.10 -18.24
N GLU A 540 -60.40 -43.85 -17.99
CA GLU A 540 -61.72 -43.44 -17.47
C GLU A 540 -62.76 -43.24 -18.58
N ASN A 541 -62.32 -43.08 -19.84
CA ASN A 541 -63.19 -42.98 -21.02
C ASN A 541 -63.03 -44.17 -21.99
N GLU A 542 -63.35 -45.39 -21.55
CA GLU A 542 -63.73 -46.49 -22.46
C GLU A 542 -65.12 -46.26 -23.11
N GLY A 543 -65.40 -45.00 -23.47
CA GLY A 543 -66.71 -44.47 -23.82
C GLY A 543 -66.60 -43.29 -24.77
N VAL A 544 -66.30 -43.58 -26.04
CA VAL A 544 -66.28 -42.64 -27.18
C VAL A 544 -65.22 -41.54 -27.12
N TYR A 545 -64.15 -41.69 -27.92
CA TYR A 545 -63.95 -40.80 -29.07
C TYR A 545 -63.12 -41.50 -30.17
N ALA A 546 -63.47 -41.26 -31.42
CA ALA A 546 -62.89 -41.95 -32.57
C ALA A 546 -61.52 -41.37 -33.00
N ARG A 547 -60.72 -42.23 -33.63
CA ARG A 547 -59.48 -41.90 -34.34
C ARG A 547 -59.79 -41.01 -35.55
N CYS A 548 -59.09 -39.89 -35.69
CA CYS A 548 -59.27 -38.96 -36.81
C CYS A 548 -58.60 -39.46 -38.11
N GLU A 549 -59.14 -40.52 -38.70
CA GLU A 549 -58.87 -40.92 -40.09
C GLU A 549 -60.13 -40.66 -40.92
N VAL A 550 -59.98 -39.93 -42.04
CA VAL A 550 -61.08 -39.57 -42.94
C VAL A 550 -61.04 -40.50 -44.15
N PRO A 551 -62.06 -41.35 -44.36
CA PRO A 551 -62.22 -42.04 -45.63
C PRO A 551 -62.75 -41.06 -46.69
N MET A 552 -62.07 -41.00 -47.84
CA MET A 552 -62.62 -40.42 -49.07
C MET A 552 -63.22 -41.55 -49.91
N SER A 553 -64.42 -41.35 -50.45
CA SER A 553 -64.92 -42.06 -51.63
C SER A 553 -66.10 -41.31 -52.26
N ASP A 554 -65.75 -40.37 -53.12
CA ASP A 554 -66.43 -39.95 -54.35
C ASP A 554 -67.90 -40.38 -54.57
N THR A 555 -68.78 -39.38 -54.70
CA THR A 555 -69.68 -39.25 -55.85
C THR A 555 -70.20 -37.81 -55.97
N ASP A 556 -70.47 -37.38 -57.19
CA ASP A 556 -70.54 -35.97 -57.58
C ASP A 556 -71.83 -35.24 -57.18
N LEU A 557 -71.73 -33.90 -57.01
CA LEU A 557 -72.43 -32.86 -57.81
C LEU A 557 -72.41 -31.49 -57.10
N GLU A 558 -71.78 -30.49 -57.75
CA GLU A 558 -72.12 -29.04 -57.73
C GLU A 558 -72.24 -28.27 -56.37
N SER A 559 -72.23 -26.93 -56.28
CA SER A 559 -71.52 -25.89 -57.03
C SER A 559 -71.30 -24.67 -56.08
N ASP A 560 -70.29 -23.84 -56.40
CA ASP A 560 -70.05 -22.46 -55.94
C ASP A 560 -70.66 -21.91 -54.62
N ASN A 561 -69.94 -22.06 -53.50
CA ASN A 561 -70.01 -21.05 -52.41
C ASN A 561 -68.81 -20.97 -51.43
N LYS A 562 -67.66 -21.60 -51.72
CA LYS A 562 -66.55 -21.71 -50.74
C LYS A 562 -65.41 -20.71 -50.92
N HIS A 563 -65.24 -20.13 -52.11
CA HIS A 563 -64.02 -19.39 -52.46
C HIS A 563 -64.00 -17.93 -51.98
N SER A 564 -65.17 -17.29 -51.86
CA SER A 564 -65.35 -15.88 -51.45
C SER A 564 -65.00 -15.63 -49.98
N ILE A 565 -65.34 -16.57 -49.10
CA ILE A 565 -65.25 -16.40 -47.64
C ILE A 565 -63.80 -16.49 -47.13
N LEU A 566 -62.95 -17.32 -47.74
CA LEU A 566 -61.53 -17.42 -47.35
C LEU A 566 -60.76 -16.15 -47.74
N LYS A 567 -60.91 -15.66 -48.97
CA LYS A 567 -60.12 -14.52 -49.49
C LYS A 567 -60.31 -13.25 -48.63
N ASN A 568 -61.57 -12.91 -48.35
CA ASN A 568 -61.96 -11.75 -47.53
C ASN A 568 -61.44 -11.85 -46.07
N ARG A 569 -61.26 -13.07 -45.53
CA ARG A 569 -60.63 -13.28 -44.21
C ARG A 569 -59.11 -13.12 -44.26
N THR A 570 -58.45 -13.65 -45.30
CA THR A 570 -56.99 -13.55 -45.44
C THR A 570 -56.54 -12.11 -45.67
N GLU A 571 -57.30 -11.33 -46.44
CA GLU A 571 -57.06 -9.90 -46.66
C GLU A 571 -57.22 -9.09 -45.36
N LYS A 572 -58.28 -9.33 -44.57
CA LYS A 572 -58.44 -8.68 -43.25
C LYS A 572 -57.35 -9.05 -42.23
N ILE A 573 -56.79 -10.25 -42.29
CA ILE A 573 -55.68 -10.65 -41.41
C ILE A 573 -54.36 -9.96 -41.85
N LYS A 574 -54.13 -9.77 -43.15
CA LYS A 574 -53.00 -8.96 -43.64
C LYS A 574 -53.13 -7.49 -43.23
N ASP A 575 -54.32 -6.89 -43.40
CA ASP A 575 -54.60 -5.50 -43.00
C ASP A 575 -54.42 -5.26 -41.49
N LEU A 576 -54.78 -6.23 -40.64
CA LEU A 576 -54.49 -6.17 -39.21
C LEU A 576 -52.99 -6.32 -38.90
N GLY A 577 -52.29 -7.17 -39.66
CA GLY A 577 -50.86 -7.40 -39.52
C GLY A 577 -50.02 -6.17 -39.85
N THR A 578 -50.31 -5.48 -40.96
CA THR A 578 -49.66 -4.21 -41.30
C THR A 578 -49.97 -3.15 -40.27
N LYS A 579 -51.25 -2.90 -39.94
CA LYS A 579 -51.63 -1.89 -38.92
C LYS A 579 -51.05 -2.14 -37.52
N PHE A 580 -50.71 -3.38 -37.17
CA PHE A 580 -49.99 -3.68 -35.92
C PHE A 580 -48.48 -3.47 -36.07
N SER A 581 -47.89 -3.86 -37.20
CA SER A 581 -46.48 -3.59 -37.54
C SER A 581 -46.20 -2.09 -37.57
N ASP A 582 -47.04 -1.31 -38.25
CA ASP A 582 -46.91 0.13 -38.43
C ASP A 582 -46.99 0.83 -37.06
N ARG A 583 -48.01 0.51 -36.23
CA ARG A 583 -48.10 1.01 -34.85
C ARG A 583 -46.92 0.63 -33.98
N MET A 584 -46.33 -0.55 -34.17
CA MET A 584 -45.16 -0.98 -33.40
C MET A 584 -43.90 -0.23 -33.85
N TYR A 585 -43.76 0.05 -35.15
CA TYR A 585 -42.71 0.92 -35.70
C TYR A 585 -42.88 2.37 -35.23
N ASP A 586 -44.08 2.94 -35.29
CA ASP A 586 -44.38 4.30 -34.82
C ASP A 586 -44.14 4.45 -33.31
N THR A 587 -44.50 3.44 -32.50
CA THR A 587 -44.29 3.49 -31.04
C THR A 587 -42.80 3.36 -30.70
N VAL A 588 -42.06 2.47 -31.36
CA VAL A 588 -40.60 2.33 -31.15
C VAL A 588 -39.85 3.53 -31.71
N GLY A 589 -40.31 4.10 -32.83
CA GLY A 589 -39.83 5.37 -33.39
C GLY A 589 -40.03 6.51 -32.41
N SER A 590 -41.25 6.78 -31.97
CA SER A 590 -41.57 7.83 -30.99
C SER A 590 -40.77 7.72 -29.68
N VAL A 591 -40.52 6.49 -29.18
CA VAL A 591 -39.67 6.29 -28.00
C VAL A 591 -38.19 6.53 -28.33
N LYS A 592 -37.69 6.02 -29.45
CA LYS A 592 -36.30 6.24 -29.91
C LYS A 592 -36.04 7.74 -30.13
N ASP A 593 -36.94 8.44 -30.78
CA ASP A 593 -36.78 9.84 -31.16
C ASP A 593 -36.86 10.73 -29.92
N ARG A 594 -37.76 10.45 -28.96
CA ARG A 594 -37.72 11.10 -27.63
C ARG A 594 -36.42 10.82 -26.87
N VAL A 595 -35.91 9.59 -26.89
CA VAL A 595 -34.61 9.26 -26.25
C VAL A 595 -33.45 9.96 -26.95
N VAL A 596 -33.49 10.10 -28.27
CA VAL A 596 -32.52 10.90 -29.03
C VAL A 596 -32.64 12.38 -28.69
N GLU A 597 -33.85 12.93 -28.60
CA GLU A 597 -34.10 14.34 -28.27
C GLU A 597 -33.63 14.69 -26.85
N GLU A 598 -33.90 13.82 -25.86
CA GLU A 598 -33.35 13.92 -24.50
C GLU A 598 -31.82 13.79 -24.48
N LEU A 599 -31.22 12.84 -25.23
CA LEU A 599 -29.76 12.73 -25.36
C LEU A 599 -29.15 13.95 -26.06
N GLN A 600 -29.84 14.54 -27.03
CA GLN A 600 -29.43 15.78 -27.70
C GLN A 600 -29.52 16.96 -26.72
N HIS A 601 -30.56 17.02 -25.87
CA HIS A 601 -30.69 18.03 -24.83
C HIS A 601 -29.61 17.91 -23.76
N VAL A 602 -29.33 16.70 -23.27
CA VAL A 602 -28.24 16.42 -22.32
C VAL A 602 -26.89 16.78 -22.93
N LYS A 603 -26.64 16.39 -24.19
CA LYS A 603 -25.43 16.77 -24.91
C LYS A 603 -25.29 18.28 -25.06
N ASN A 604 -26.34 18.98 -25.51
CA ASN A 604 -26.32 20.45 -25.63
C ASN A 604 -26.12 21.17 -24.28
N VAL A 605 -26.56 20.57 -23.17
CA VAL A 605 -26.31 21.07 -21.81
C VAL A 605 -24.85 20.83 -21.40
N PHE A 606 -24.25 19.69 -21.73
CA PHE A 606 -22.83 19.42 -21.51
C PHE A 606 -21.92 20.29 -22.39
N ASP A 607 -22.22 20.41 -23.69
CA ASP A 607 -21.45 21.24 -24.63
C ASP A 607 -21.51 22.73 -24.24
N ARG A 608 -22.67 23.24 -23.78
CA ARG A 608 -22.79 24.59 -23.18
C ARG A 608 -22.03 24.77 -21.85
N ARG A 609 -21.73 23.69 -21.14
CA ARG A 609 -20.91 23.72 -19.92
C ARG A 609 -19.42 23.65 -20.25
N SER A 610 -19.05 22.83 -21.24
CA SER A 610 -17.69 22.74 -21.78
C SER A 610 -17.26 24.05 -22.44
N SER A 611 -18.15 24.71 -23.19
CA SER A 611 -17.91 26.02 -23.83
C SER A 611 -17.76 27.19 -22.83
N LYS A 612 -17.76 26.95 -21.51
CA LYS A 612 -17.56 27.99 -20.48
C LYS A 612 -16.26 27.87 -19.67
N HIS A 613 -15.45 26.84 -19.90
CA HIS A 613 -14.08 26.74 -19.40
C HIS A 613 -13.17 26.25 -20.54
N VAL A 614 -11.99 26.88 -20.70
CA VAL A 614 -11.05 26.69 -21.83
C VAL A 614 -11.53 27.32 -23.15
N GLU A 615 -11.53 28.66 -23.22
CA GLU A 615 -10.97 29.40 -24.37
C GLU A 615 -10.56 30.82 -23.96
N THR A 616 -9.34 30.96 -23.41
CA THR A 616 -8.58 32.22 -23.37
C THR A 616 -7.10 31.89 -23.40
N ASP A 617 -6.47 32.03 -24.56
CA ASP A 617 -5.01 31.96 -24.71
C ASP A 617 -4.45 33.34 -25.11
N PHE A 618 -3.16 33.58 -24.91
CA PHE A 618 -2.56 34.92 -24.86
C PHE A 618 -2.50 35.65 -26.22
N LYS A 619 -2.90 36.94 -26.22
CA LYS A 619 -2.05 38.05 -26.73
C LYS A 619 -2.57 39.46 -26.38
N ASN A 620 -1.60 40.36 -26.21
CA ASN A 620 -1.62 41.84 -26.24
C ASN A 620 -2.80 42.52 -26.99
N ASP A 621 -3.27 43.73 -26.60
CA ASP A 621 -2.49 44.93 -26.24
C ASP A 621 -3.25 45.99 -25.40
N ASN A 622 -2.48 46.86 -24.73
CA ASN A 622 -2.70 48.29 -24.37
C ASN A 622 -4.07 48.89 -23.92
N ASN A 623 -4.02 49.66 -22.81
CA ASN A 623 -4.88 50.81 -22.42
C ASN A 623 -6.40 50.53 -22.21
N GLN A 624 -7.09 51.01 -21.16
CA GLN A 624 -7.11 52.38 -20.61
C GLN A 624 -7.90 52.42 -19.27
N TYR A 625 -7.69 53.44 -18.43
CA TYR A 625 -8.45 53.65 -17.18
C TYR A 625 -9.93 54.02 -17.41
N THR A 626 -10.83 53.59 -16.53
CA THR A 626 -11.57 54.47 -15.58
C THR A 626 -12.50 53.67 -14.64
N ALA A 627 -12.98 54.32 -13.58
CA ALA A 627 -13.89 53.75 -12.58
C ALA A 627 -15.21 54.55 -12.51
N ILE A 628 -16.24 53.99 -11.87
CA ILE A 628 -17.38 54.72 -11.27
C ILE A 628 -18.04 53.85 -10.17
N LYS A 629 -18.90 54.45 -9.35
CA LYS A 629 -19.37 53.95 -8.04
C LYS A 629 -20.88 53.69 -8.01
N GLN A 630 -21.34 53.02 -6.92
CA GLN A 630 -22.62 53.27 -6.19
C GLN A 630 -23.95 53.10 -6.96
N SER A 631 -25.10 52.70 -6.42
CA SER A 631 -25.60 52.12 -5.16
C SER A 631 -27.14 51.98 -5.35
N ASP A 632 -27.83 51.49 -4.32
CA ASP A 632 -29.25 51.73 -4.02
C ASP A 632 -30.36 50.89 -4.72
N SER A 633 -31.55 51.00 -4.12
CA SER A 633 -32.70 50.09 -4.06
C SER A 633 -33.67 50.21 -5.27
N ASP A 634 -34.72 49.40 -5.49
CA ASP A 634 -35.81 49.06 -4.54
C ASP A 634 -36.69 47.83 -4.89
N SER A 635 -37.67 47.63 -4.01
CA SER A 635 -38.72 46.60 -3.81
C SER A 635 -39.51 45.95 -4.98
N ASP A 636 -40.01 44.74 -4.68
CA ASP A 636 -41.39 44.17 -4.80
C ASP A 636 -42.23 44.39 -6.11
N ASP A 637 -43.24 43.59 -6.47
CA ASP A 637 -44.22 42.81 -5.68
C ASP A 637 -44.94 41.74 -6.55
N CYS A 638 -45.55 40.72 -5.93
CA CYS A 638 -46.82 40.08 -6.33
C CYS A 638 -47.21 38.91 -5.40
N LYS A 639 -48.49 38.85 -4.97
CA LYS A 639 -49.03 37.90 -3.97
C LYS A 639 -50.54 37.64 -4.21
N TYR A 640 -51.18 36.82 -3.35
CA TYR A 640 -52.65 36.64 -3.16
C TYR A 640 -53.38 35.75 -4.20
N LEU A 641 -54.52 35.06 -3.95
CA LEU A 641 -55.40 34.67 -2.80
C LEU A 641 -56.24 33.46 -3.32
N GLU A 642 -56.87 32.52 -2.60
CA GLU A 642 -56.74 31.83 -1.29
C GLU A 642 -57.39 30.41 -1.53
N VAL A 643 -58.03 29.58 -0.69
CA VAL A 643 -58.55 29.46 0.70
C VAL A 643 -58.41 27.94 1.08
N LEU A 644 -58.78 27.35 2.22
CA LEU A 644 -59.69 27.67 3.34
C LEU A 644 -59.10 27.08 4.66
N ASP A 645 -59.88 27.04 5.75
CA ASP A 645 -59.46 26.64 7.11
C ASP A 645 -60.58 25.91 7.88
N ASP A 646 -60.20 24.93 8.72
CA ASP A 646 -60.92 24.49 9.93
C ASP A 646 -60.01 23.76 10.95
N GLY A 647 -59.04 24.48 11.53
CA GLY A 647 -58.10 23.93 12.52
C GLY A 647 -58.64 23.66 13.94
N SER A 648 -57.90 22.88 14.75
CA SER A 648 -58.02 22.87 16.22
C SER A 648 -56.71 22.47 16.91
N GLY A 649 -56.37 23.17 18.01
CA GLY A 649 -55.00 23.25 18.51
C GLY A 649 -54.46 22.11 19.37
N LEU A 650 -53.17 22.21 19.73
CA LEU A 650 -52.69 22.28 21.13
C LEU A 650 -51.16 22.49 21.19
N VAL A 651 -50.67 22.97 22.34
CA VAL A 651 -49.25 23.29 22.61
C VAL A 651 -48.58 22.17 23.43
N PRO A 652 -47.31 21.82 23.17
CA PRO A 652 -46.44 21.16 24.14
C PRO A 652 -45.37 22.11 24.72
N THR A 653 -45.31 22.22 26.04
CA THR A 653 -44.23 22.90 26.79
C THR A 653 -43.10 21.93 27.15
N LYS A 654 -41.96 22.48 27.61
CA LYS A 654 -40.81 21.70 28.13
C LYS A 654 -41.23 20.73 29.25
N PHE A 655 -40.56 19.57 29.30
CA PHE A 655 -40.10 18.99 30.56
C PHE A 655 -38.76 18.28 30.36
N GLU A 656 -37.82 18.51 31.28
CA GLU A 656 -36.57 17.75 31.43
C GLU A 656 -36.78 16.62 32.46
N THR A 657 -36.01 15.54 32.43
CA THR A 657 -36.04 14.55 33.52
C THR A 657 -34.72 13.76 33.63
N GLU A 658 -34.25 13.56 34.85
CA GLU A 658 -33.02 12.85 35.20
C GLU A 658 -33.10 11.35 34.85
N ARG A 659 -32.52 10.93 33.70
CA ARG A 659 -32.27 9.50 33.46
C ARG A 659 -31.08 9.15 32.55
N SER A 660 -30.43 10.12 31.92
CA SER A 660 -29.33 9.91 30.97
C SER A 660 -27.95 9.77 31.61
N GLU A 661 -27.70 10.35 32.79
CA GLU A 661 -26.35 10.44 33.35
C GLU A 661 -25.91 9.18 34.11
N LYS A 662 -26.86 8.44 34.71
CA LYS A 662 -26.58 7.20 35.47
C LYS A 662 -26.25 5.95 34.63
N LEU A 663 -25.89 6.13 33.37
CA LEU A 663 -25.46 5.06 32.45
C LEU A 663 -24.03 5.26 31.89
N LYS A 664 -23.26 6.21 32.45
CA LYS A 664 -21.84 6.43 32.07
C LYS A 664 -20.81 6.09 33.16
N GLU A 665 -21.24 5.74 34.37
CA GLU A 665 -20.35 5.40 35.51
C GLU A 665 -20.14 3.88 35.73
N MET A 666 -20.62 3.01 34.84
CA MET A 666 -20.61 1.55 35.04
C MET A 666 -19.65 0.74 34.15
N ASP A 667 -18.81 1.39 33.34
CA ASP A 667 -17.87 0.70 32.41
C ASP A 667 -16.38 1.05 32.68
N SER A 668 -16.10 1.68 33.82
CA SER A 668 -14.76 2.14 34.24
C SER A 668 -14.07 1.23 35.27
N ASN A 669 -14.60 0.03 35.52
CA ASN A 669 -14.20 -0.81 36.66
C ASN A 669 -13.95 -2.31 36.34
N GLU A 670 -13.70 -2.66 35.08
CA GLU A 670 -13.17 -3.99 34.68
C GLU A 670 -11.83 -3.91 33.94
N ARG A 671 -10.79 -3.43 34.66
CA ARG A 671 -9.43 -4.00 34.53
C ARG A 671 -8.54 -3.62 35.72
N ARG A 672 -8.21 -4.62 36.53
CA ARG A 672 -7.21 -4.58 37.61
C ARG A 672 -6.57 -5.96 37.74
#